data_AF-A0A1I3ZJ29-F1
#
_entry.id   AF-A0A1I3ZJ29-F1
#
_cell.length_a   1.000
_cell.length_b   1.000
_cell.length_c   1.000
_cell.angle_alpha   90.00
_cell.angle_beta   90.00
_cell.angle_gamma   90.00
#
_symmetry.space_group_name_H-M   'P 1'
#
loop_
_entity.id
_entity.type
_entity.pdbx_description
1 polymer ?
#
loop_
_entity_poly.entity_id
_entity_poly.type
_entity_poly.pdbx_seq_one_letter_code
_entity_poly.pdbx_strand_id
1 'polypeptide(L)'
;MHDLNVSDIYFNVTAESSAFVGGIAGFMDSDAEDDNSGAVIDNVKTSGKISVYSTKSNSFAAGIAAYQFKGAIINSSSDMDISCIVKDEALAEVGSIVGLNNRGLNANLYSTGKIYGSGSRENGLEGMAVVSGIAGVQAGSEVNCYTDADLETAEYSIYAGMLSGWITGIGKTYDSWFDKNASMVIDGKSVNPPESVGTVVAPDVSDEDGTAYVGGLTKDIKSYDADSYKSIAVSMNELFEEFPVDITEFGLSASALRRWKYDEASKRVVFDTAYGTVKYVKPEVENVKEETVSANNGTWYGRSEDKSTVVKIVVKNNEIESTEVLSGNDSGEKFDEAFKKAKEKAVYGDFTDYEAADTSKFAGGEGTEEKPYLISNEEQLRYLAESINEDVNWKGVWFRQTADITLSDKEWLPIGRSLQVRVNGSPSIVAIYPFRGSFDGGNHVIKNLKMGTEAEPYNGFSVGLFGVTEGDFNSNKLQSASVNRVTLKNIKLRDVDINAEIEMATRAGGLIGAGEDGIFIDNCSVTGNIEVNTQDSYDQVGSVAGYLLRGSMLNTWSDVELKAFANKSTVYAGGIMGMQNRVTTVNCYSLGDVSVGSGNNNKATAGGIVGLDGGVIVNSYASGNVSSSKTTFDLGIISGRAAGISEERGNYYNSDAEILNQGTEIEARPIGTDVTKSAVSNNFARSAEFMAGSEFADELNANRLGISRILNEVKEELGTDEDGNSAGHSVYYNGDGSELREWEALNGIVGFEEVSPEEPTPSENTTEPSISGNNAEPSATSGNSAVSGNGTASGNGAVSGNDTASGNKAVSENDAVSANEIVSTVTKKLSDDVSVTYKETVSFNGKKTVFGAEDITVTVDGAEYKGDKLKLRYKNNQKAGEATFYIKGIKGASKAQRKLLKQVKKTALTFKVDKLALTGENAEIRLSKSGAVKSVKAVVNGKKLKLKKSEYSANAGIITISGERFSGELKY
;
A
#
# COMPACT_ATOMS: atom_id res chain seq x y z
N MET A 1 -37.66 -17.83 -8.00
CA MET A 1 -38.10 -18.02 -9.39
C MET A 1 -37.52 -19.34 -9.87
N HIS A 2 -38.31 -20.20 -10.52
CA HIS A 2 -37.78 -21.47 -11.01
C HIS A 2 -38.37 -21.89 -12.37
N ASP A 3 -37.62 -22.71 -13.11
CA ASP A 3 -38.01 -23.33 -14.38
C ASP A 3 -38.46 -22.32 -15.46
N LEU A 4 -37.69 -21.24 -15.65
CA LEU A 4 -38.01 -20.14 -16.54
C LEU A 4 -36.98 -19.99 -17.66
N ASN A 5 -37.43 -19.97 -18.91
CA ASN A 5 -36.59 -19.65 -20.06
C ASN A 5 -37.04 -18.33 -20.66
N VAL A 6 -36.15 -17.33 -20.69
CA VAL A 6 -36.39 -16.02 -21.30
C VAL A 6 -35.41 -15.83 -22.44
N SER A 7 -35.90 -15.79 -23.67
CA SER A 7 -35.10 -15.53 -24.86
C SER A 7 -35.35 -14.13 -25.40
N ASP A 8 -34.44 -13.69 -26.28
CA ASP A 8 -34.55 -12.44 -27.03
C ASP A 8 -34.67 -11.20 -26.13
N ILE A 9 -33.99 -11.23 -24.97
CA ILE A 9 -33.86 -10.05 -24.10
C ILE A 9 -33.16 -8.95 -24.91
N TYR A 10 -33.73 -7.75 -24.92
CA TYR A 10 -33.09 -6.58 -25.52
C TYR A 10 -33.30 -5.36 -24.64
N PHE A 11 -32.35 -5.12 -23.74
CA PHE A 11 -32.38 -3.96 -22.85
C PHE A 11 -31.33 -2.94 -23.29
N ASN A 12 -31.75 -1.68 -23.44
CA ASN A 12 -30.86 -0.55 -23.65
C ASN A 12 -31.20 0.51 -22.59
N VAL A 13 -30.31 0.64 -21.61
CA VAL A 13 -30.53 1.42 -20.39
C VAL A 13 -29.50 2.54 -20.32
N THR A 14 -30.00 3.76 -20.19
CA THR A 14 -29.19 4.95 -19.89
C THR A 14 -29.59 5.47 -18.52
N ALA A 15 -28.62 5.69 -17.63
CA ALA A 15 -28.87 6.20 -16.30
C ALA A 15 -27.91 7.36 -15.96
N GLU A 16 -28.41 8.36 -15.23
CA GLU A 16 -27.55 9.43 -14.73
C GLU A 16 -26.65 8.99 -13.56
N SER A 17 -26.89 7.83 -12.95
CA SER A 17 -26.18 7.28 -11.80
C SER A 17 -26.16 5.75 -11.91
N SER A 18 -25.97 5.02 -10.79
CA SER A 18 -26.01 3.56 -10.75
C SER A 18 -27.22 2.96 -11.45
N ALA A 19 -26.96 1.99 -12.31
CA ALA A 19 -27.97 1.13 -12.93
C ALA A 19 -27.82 -0.30 -12.44
N PHE A 20 -28.93 -0.98 -12.20
CA PHE A 20 -29.00 -2.38 -11.78
C PHE A 20 -29.82 -3.16 -12.82
N VAL A 21 -29.15 -3.71 -13.82
CA VAL A 21 -29.80 -4.29 -15.01
C VAL A 21 -29.50 -5.78 -15.10
N GLY A 22 -30.44 -6.61 -14.61
CA GLY A 22 -30.42 -8.06 -14.81
C GLY A 22 -31.50 -8.51 -15.77
N GLY A 23 -31.23 -9.53 -16.58
CA GLY A 23 -32.24 -10.11 -17.49
C GLY A 23 -33.47 -10.68 -16.77
N ILE A 24 -33.31 -11.10 -15.51
CA ILE A 24 -34.39 -11.60 -14.64
C ILE A 24 -34.66 -10.64 -13.48
N ALA A 25 -33.61 -10.20 -12.78
CA ALA A 25 -33.73 -9.35 -11.60
C ALA A 25 -32.68 -8.23 -11.59
N GLY A 26 -33.10 -6.99 -11.36
CA GLY A 26 -32.13 -5.92 -11.06
C GLY A 26 -31.44 -6.14 -9.71
N PHE A 27 -32.18 -6.62 -8.72
CA PHE A 27 -31.69 -6.83 -7.35
C PHE A 27 -32.38 -8.05 -6.72
N MET A 28 -31.60 -8.94 -6.11
CA MET A 28 -32.08 -10.01 -5.23
C MET A 28 -31.77 -9.61 -3.78
N ASP A 29 -32.75 -9.79 -2.89
CA ASP A 29 -32.68 -9.35 -1.49
C ASP A 29 -33.02 -10.48 -0.52
N SER A 30 -32.80 -10.24 0.78
CA SER A 30 -33.11 -11.15 1.87
C SER A 30 -33.66 -10.41 3.09
N ASP A 31 -34.72 -10.96 3.68
CA ASP A 31 -35.25 -10.53 4.98
C ASP A 31 -34.55 -11.23 6.17
N ALA A 32 -33.63 -12.17 5.91
CA ALA A 32 -32.97 -12.95 6.94
C ALA A 32 -31.85 -12.14 7.62
N GLU A 33 -31.97 -11.92 8.94
CA GLU A 33 -30.97 -11.21 9.74
C GLU A 33 -29.76 -12.11 10.10
N ASP A 34 -29.99 -13.41 10.34
CA ASP A 34 -29.02 -14.30 11.01
C ASP A 34 -28.42 -15.42 10.11
N ASP A 35 -28.83 -15.55 8.84
CA ASP A 35 -28.26 -16.54 7.90
C ASP A 35 -28.10 -15.97 6.46
N ASN A 36 -27.60 -16.78 5.51
CA ASN A 36 -27.40 -16.40 4.10
C ASN A 36 -28.59 -16.76 3.20
N SER A 37 -29.73 -17.17 3.76
CA SER A 37 -30.93 -17.43 2.98
C SER A 37 -31.47 -16.14 2.35
N GLY A 38 -32.23 -16.25 1.26
CA GLY A 38 -32.73 -15.11 0.51
C GLY A 38 -33.50 -15.53 -0.74
N ALA A 39 -33.66 -14.63 -1.70
CA ALA A 39 -34.28 -14.96 -2.97
C ALA A 39 -33.49 -16.07 -3.70
N VAL A 40 -34.22 -17.06 -4.24
CA VAL A 40 -33.62 -18.17 -5.01
C VAL A 40 -34.07 -18.11 -6.47
N ILE A 41 -33.12 -18.18 -7.39
CA ILE A 41 -33.33 -18.40 -8.83
C ILE A 41 -32.79 -19.79 -9.17
N ASP A 42 -33.65 -20.69 -9.64
CA ASP A 42 -33.30 -22.09 -9.91
C ASP A 42 -33.74 -22.49 -11.33
N ASN A 43 -32.87 -23.14 -12.09
CA ASN A 43 -33.21 -23.66 -13.42
C ASN A 43 -33.76 -22.58 -14.38
N VAL A 44 -33.05 -21.47 -14.47
CA VAL A 44 -33.38 -20.36 -15.36
C VAL A 44 -32.38 -20.27 -16.51
N LYS A 45 -32.87 -19.98 -17.72
CA LYS A 45 -32.04 -19.70 -18.89
C LYS A 45 -32.37 -18.33 -19.48
N THR A 46 -31.34 -17.52 -19.73
CA THR A 46 -31.47 -16.24 -20.43
C THR A 46 -30.69 -16.21 -21.74
N SER A 47 -31.22 -15.50 -22.74
CA SER A 47 -30.48 -15.20 -23.97
C SER A 47 -30.90 -13.87 -24.59
N GLY A 48 -29.96 -13.19 -25.27
CA GLY A 48 -30.18 -11.88 -25.87
C GLY A 48 -29.06 -10.87 -25.61
N LYS A 49 -29.41 -9.60 -25.49
CA LYS A 49 -28.49 -8.47 -25.36
C LYS A 49 -28.91 -7.47 -24.28
N ILE A 50 -27.95 -7.03 -23.47
CA ILE A 50 -28.09 -5.94 -22.49
C ILE A 50 -27.02 -4.88 -22.76
N SER A 51 -27.43 -3.63 -22.88
CA SER A 51 -26.54 -2.48 -22.97
C SER A 51 -26.88 -1.45 -21.90
N VAL A 52 -25.90 -1.14 -21.06
CA VAL A 52 -25.99 -0.20 -19.95
C VAL A 52 -24.98 0.92 -20.16
N TYR A 53 -25.45 2.15 -20.03
CA TYR A 53 -24.62 3.35 -20.03
C TYR A 53 -24.98 4.21 -18.81
N SER A 54 -23.98 4.58 -18.02
CA SER A 54 -24.15 5.52 -16.92
C SER A 54 -23.06 6.59 -16.88
N THR A 55 -23.42 7.75 -16.33
CA THR A 55 -22.51 8.91 -16.27
C THR A 55 -21.76 9.06 -14.95
N LYS A 56 -22.13 8.31 -13.90
CA LYS A 56 -21.48 8.32 -12.58
C LYS A 56 -21.89 7.13 -11.73
N SER A 57 -21.09 6.85 -10.70
CA SER A 57 -21.29 5.74 -9.74
C SER A 57 -21.22 4.34 -10.37
N ASN A 58 -20.99 3.33 -9.53
CA ASN A 58 -20.92 1.95 -10.01
C ASN A 58 -22.23 1.52 -10.65
N SER A 59 -22.14 0.72 -11.72
CA SER A 59 -23.30 0.12 -12.39
C SER A 59 -23.10 -1.37 -12.56
N PHE A 60 -24.20 -2.11 -12.50
CA PHE A 60 -24.22 -3.56 -12.43
C PHE A 60 -25.08 -4.09 -13.59
N ALA A 61 -24.50 -4.98 -14.40
CA ALA A 61 -25.18 -5.57 -15.55
C ALA A 61 -24.95 -7.09 -15.59
N ALA A 62 -26.03 -7.85 -15.80
CA ALA A 62 -25.93 -9.30 -15.89
C ALA A 62 -27.08 -9.98 -16.63
N GLY A 63 -26.84 -11.20 -17.10
CA GLY A 63 -27.84 -12.00 -17.80
C GLY A 63 -28.96 -12.49 -16.89
N ILE A 64 -28.69 -12.72 -15.59
CA ILE A 64 -29.71 -13.15 -14.63
C ILE A 64 -29.97 -12.05 -13.60
N ALA A 65 -29.01 -11.74 -12.73
CA ALA A 65 -29.19 -10.79 -11.64
C ALA A 65 -28.09 -9.72 -11.63
N ALA A 66 -28.44 -8.44 -11.67
CA ALA A 66 -27.41 -7.40 -11.59
C ALA A 66 -26.73 -7.38 -10.21
N TYR A 67 -27.50 -7.48 -9.14
CA TYR A 67 -27.00 -7.52 -7.77
C TYR A 67 -27.71 -8.60 -6.97
N GLN A 68 -26.94 -9.48 -6.34
CA GLN A 68 -27.43 -10.50 -5.44
C GLN A 68 -26.98 -10.20 -4.01
N PHE A 69 -27.91 -9.91 -3.10
CA PHE A 69 -27.65 -9.85 -1.67
C PHE A 69 -28.25 -11.09 -0.99
N LYS A 70 -27.39 -12.01 -0.54
CA LYS A 70 -27.77 -13.32 0.00
C LYS A 70 -28.63 -14.14 -0.99
N GLY A 71 -29.16 -15.28 -0.55
CA GLY A 71 -29.92 -16.18 -1.41
C GLY A 71 -29.04 -16.92 -2.42
N ALA A 72 -29.64 -17.46 -3.49
CA ALA A 72 -28.92 -18.35 -4.40
C ALA A 72 -29.37 -18.24 -5.87
N ILE A 73 -28.42 -18.35 -6.80
CA ILE A 73 -28.66 -18.64 -8.20
C ILE A 73 -28.09 -20.04 -8.46
N ILE A 74 -28.95 -20.98 -8.82
CA ILE A 74 -28.56 -22.38 -9.03
C ILE A 74 -29.10 -22.96 -10.33
N ASN A 75 -28.39 -23.97 -10.86
CA ASN A 75 -28.80 -24.75 -12.04
C ASN A 75 -29.19 -23.88 -13.25
N SER A 76 -28.57 -22.71 -13.40
CA SER A 76 -29.03 -21.67 -14.33
C SER A 76 -27.97 -21.33 -15.37
N SER A 77 -28.38 -20.73 -16.48
CA SER A 77 -27.48 -20.41 -17.59
C SER A 77 -27.79 -19.11 -18.31
N SER A 78 -26.77 -18.52 -18.92
CA SER A 78 -26.85 -17.25 -19.66
C SER A 78 -26.11 -17.35 -20.98
N ASP A 79 -26.77 -16.97 -22.07
CA ASP A 79 -26.22 -16.83 -23.43
C ASP A 79 -26.47 -15.40 -23.90
N MET A 80 -25.70 -14.46 -23.35
CA MET A 80 -26.00 -13.03 -23.40
C MET A 80 -24.81 -12.21 -23.89
N ASP A 81 -25.10 -11.24 -24.76
CA ASP A 81 -24.19 -10.13 -25.05
C ASP A 81 -24.45 -8.98 -24.08
N ILE A 82 -23.52 -8.68 -23.19
CA ILE A 82 -23.69 -7.70 -22.12
C ILE A 82 -22.62 -6.63 -22.23
N SER A 83 -23.02 -5.36 -22.28
CA SER A 83 -22.11 -4.22 -22.25
C SER A 83 -22.48 -3.26 -21.13
N CYS A 84 -21.53 -2.88 -20.28
CA CYS A 84 -21.72 -1.80 -19.29
C CYS A 84 -20.63 -0.74 -19.42
N ILE A 85 -21.03 0.52 -19.57
CA ILE A 85 -20.13 1.67 -19.69
C ILE A 85 -20.42 2.66 -18.57
N VAL A 86 -19.39 3.07 -17.83
CA VAL A 86 -19.46 4.07 -16.78
C VAL A 86 -18.47 5.22 -17.09
N LYS A 87 -18.98 6.43 -17.31
CA LYS A 87 -18.17 7.61 -17.69
C LYS A 87 -17.63 8.42 -16.50
N ASP A 88 -17.20 7.75 -15.43
CA ASP A 88 -16.76 8.33 -14.15
C ASP A 88 -15.63 7.50 -13.52
N GLU A 89 -15.02 8.00 -12.45
CA GLU A 89 -14.07 7.26 -11.59
C GLU A 89 -14.83 6.22 -10.73
N ALA A 90 -15.49 5.28 -11.40
CA ALA A 90 -16.36 4.28 -10.80
C ALA A 90 -16.27 2.94 -11.56
N LEU A 91 -16.89 1.89 -11.00
CA LEU A 91 -16.80 0.54 -11.55
C LEU A 91 -17.96 0.19 -12.49
N ALA A 92 -17.62 -0.37 -13.65
CA ALA A 92 -18.58 -1.09 -14.50
C ALA A 92 -18.54 -2.58 -14.13
N GLU A 93 -19.52 -3.06 -13.37
CA GLU A 93 -19.54 -4.44 -12.83
C GLU A 93 -20.42 -5.34 -13.69
N VAL A 94 -19.80 -6.26 -14.43
CA VAL A 94 -20.44 -7.05 -15.48
C VAL A 94 -20.11 -8.53 -15.31
N GLY A 95 -21.13 -9.35 -15.11
CA GLY A 95 -21.01 -10.80 -15.16
C GLY A 95 -22.07 -11.40 -16.07
N SER A 96 -21.78 -12.48 -16.80
CA SER A 96 -22.83 -13.10 -17.63
C SER A 96 -24.00 -13.60 -16.78
N ILE A 97 -23.76 -14.09 -15.56
CA ILE A 97 -24.82 -14.53 -14.65
C ILE A 97 -25.17 -13.44 -13.64
N VAL A 98 -24.18 -12.91 -12.93
CA VAL A 98 -24.39 -11.91 -11.88
C VAL A 98 -23.36 -10.78 -11.91
N GLY A 99 -23.82 -9.53 -11.76
CA GLY A 99 -22.94 -8.37 -11.72
C GLY A 99 -22.13 -8.34 -10.43
N LEU A 100 -22.83 -8.37 -9.29
CA LEU A 100 -22.25 -8.52 -7.95
C LEU A 100 -22.99 -9.59 -7.15
N ASN A 101 -22.28 -10.62 -6.71
CA ASN A 101 -22.76 -11.57 -5.72
C ASN A 101 -22.23 -11.19 -4.33
N ASN A 102 -23.11 -10.81 -3.41
CA ASN A 102 -22.78 -10.39 -2.04
C ASN A 102 -23.45 -11.34 -1.05
N ARG A 103 -22.65 -12.16 -0.37
CA ARG A 103 -23.07 -13.19 0.59
C ARG A 103 -24.08 -14.20 0.03
N GLY A 104 -24.20 -14.30 -1.29
CA GLY A 104 -25.07 -15.26 -1.97
C GLY A 104 -24.30 -16.47 -2.50
N LEU A 105 -25.06 -17.49 -2.93
CA LEU A 105 -24.55 -18.68 -3.57
C LEU A 105 -24.77 -18.63 -5.08
N ASN A 106 -23.72 -18.87 -5.84
CA ASN A 106 -23.72 -19.17 -7.27
C ASN A 106 -23.27 -20.62 -7.43
N ALA A 107 -24.17 -21.54 -7.73
CA ALA A 107 -23.81 -22.96 -7.83
C ALA A 107 -24.42 -23.64 -9.04
N ASN A 108 -23.66 -24.52 -9.69
CA ASN A 108 -24.13 -25.22 -10.89
C ASN A 108 -24.60 -24.25 -11.98
N LEU A 109 -23.71 -23.37 -12.44
CA LEU A 109 -24.02 -22.36 -13.45
C LEU A 109 -23.19 -22.58 -14.70
N TYR A 110 -23.74 -22.19 -15.86
CA TYR A 110 -22.90 -22.03 -17.04
C TYR A 110 -23.25 -20.84 -17.90
N SER A 111 -22.27 -20.29 -18.60
CA SER A 111 -22.49 -19.11 -19.44
C SER A 111 -21.69 -19.10 -20.73
N THR A 112 -22.21 -18.34 -21.68
CA THR A 112 -21.62 -18.03 -22.99
C THR A 112 -22.03 -16.62 -23.42
N GLY A 113 -21.58 -16.19 -24.60
CA GLY A 113 -21.84 -14.85 -25.14
C GLY A 113 -20.66 -13.90 -24.96
N LYS A 114 -20.89 -12.60 -25.13
CA LYS A 114 -19.85 -11.56 -25.09
C LYS A 114 -20.06 -10.59 -23.95
N ILE A 115 -19.08 -10.45 -23.08
CA ILE A 115 -19.16 -9.59 -21.90
C ILE A 115 -18.15 -8.45 -22.05
N TYR A 116 -18.68 -7.23 -22.04
CA TYR A 116 -17.92 -6.00 -22.25
C TYR A 116 -18.11 -5.04 -21.09
N GLY A 117 -17.02 -4.44 -20.62
CA GLY A 117 -17.04 -3.40 -19.61
C GLY A 117 -16.13 -2.22 -19.96
N SER A 118 -16.54 -1.02 -19.55
CA SER A 118 -15.72 0.19 -19.64
C SER A 118 -15.92 1.08 -18.43
N GLY A 119 -14.83 1.46 -17.80
CA GLY A 119 -14.77 2.44 -16.73
C GLY A 119 -13.83 3.56 -17.16
N SER A 120 -14.33 4.80 -17.19
CA SER A 120 -13.59 5.89 -17.82
C SER A 120 -12.25 6.16 -17.17
N ARG A 121 -11.19 6.16 -18.00
CA ARG A 121 -9.86 6.66 -17.64
C ARG A 121 -9.50 7.98 -18.32
N GLU A 122 -10.45 8.59 -19.02
CA GLU A 122 -10.28 9.89 -19.67
C GLU A 122 -10.12 11.02 -18.62
N ASN A 123 -9.36 12.06 -18.95
CA ASN A 123 -9.18 13.27 -18.13
C ASN A 123 -8.66 13.01 -16.70
N GLY A 124 -7.87 11.96 -16.49
CA GLY A 124 -7.30 11.61 -15.18
C GLY A 124 -8.25 10.86 -14.25
N LEU A 125 -9.40 10.40 -14.76
CA LEU A 125 -10.25 9.46 -14.03
C LEU A 125 -9.55 8.09 -13.92
N GLU A 126 -9.87 7.34 -12.87
CA GLU A 126 -9.36 5.99 -12.64
C GLU A 126 -10.47 4.93 -12.58
N GLY A 127 -11.54 5.15 -13.35
CA GLY A 127 -12.59 4.15 -13.53
C GLY A 127 -12.04 2.82 -14.03
N MET A 128 -12.75 1.73 -13.74
CA MET A 128 -12.32 0.39 -14.13
C MET A 128 -13.51 -0.54 -14.40
N ALA A 129 -13.34 -1.44 -15.35
CA ALA A 129 -14.32 -2.46 -15.66
C ALA A 129 -14.04 -3.73 -14.87
N VAL A 130 -15.05 -4.30 -14.21
CA VAL A 130 -15.00 -5.63 -13.58
C VAL A 130 -15.81 -6.58 -14.46
N VAL A 131 -15.15 -7.48 -15.19
CA VAL A 131 -15.78 -8.26 -16.25
C VAL A 131 -15.53 -9.76 -16.06
N SER A 132 -16.60 -10.56 -16.16
CA SER A 132 -16.51 -12.00 -15.99
C SER A 132 -17.61 -12.80 -16.71
N GLY A 133 -17.30 -14.07 -17.00
CA GLY A 133 -18.24 -15.05 -17.50
C GLY A 133 -19.27 -15.50 -16.47
N ILE A 134 -19.00 -15.48 -15.15
CA ILE A 134 -20.03 -15.84 -14.15
C ILE A 134 -20.39 -14.64 -13.28
N ALA A 135 -19.50 -14.26 -12.36
CA ALA A 135 -19.69 -13.14 -11.44
C ALA A 135 -18.71 -12.01 -11.73
N GLY A 136 -19.20 -10.79 -11.98
CA GLY A 136 -18.34 -9.60 -12.08
C GLY A 136 -17.57 -9.42 -10.77
N VAL A 137 -18.27 -9.05 -9.70
CA VAL A 137 -17.75 -9.01 -8.33
C VAL A 137 -18.28 -10.19 -7.52
N GLN A 138 -17.37 -10.88 -6.85
CA GLN A 138 -17.62 -12.05 -6.03
C GLN A 138 -17.31 -11.76 -4.55
N ALA A 139 -18.38 -11.62 -3.77
CA ALA A 139 -18.39 -11.41 -2.32
C ALA A 139 -19.32 -12.42 -1.62
N GLY A 140 -19.49 -13.59 -2.22
CA GLY A 140 -20.25 -14.73 -1.70
C GLY A 140 -19.53 -16.04 -2.00
N SER A 141 -20.27 -17.08 -2.40
CA SER A 141 -19.72 -18.38 -2.80
C SER A 141 -20.07 -18.69 -4.26
N GLU A 142 -19.08 -19.11 -5.04
CA GLU A 142 -19.21 -19.58 -6.42
C GLU A 142 -18.57 -20.96 -6.53
N VAL A 143 -19.32 -21.94 -7.03
CA VAL A 143 -18.90 -23.34 -7.01
C VAL A 143 -19.54 -24.15 -8.13
N ASN A 144 -18.77 -25.07 -8.73
CA ASN A 144 -19.25 -25.99 -9.75
C ASN A 144 -19.87 -25.26 -10.95
N CYS A 145 -19.23 -24.19 -11.39
CA CYS A 145 -19.65 -23.36 -12.52
C CYS A 145 -18.72 -23.58 -13.73
N TYR A 146 -19.18 -23.26 -14.94
CA TYR A 146 -18.26 -23.14 -16.07
C TYR A 146 -18.64 -22.06 -17.09
N THR A 147 -17.67 -21.53 -17.83
CA THR A 147 -17.94 -20.54 -18.90
C THR A 147 -17.11 -20.77 -20.16
N ASP A 148 -17.64 -20.36 -21.30
CA ASP A 148 -16.94 -20.13 -22.58
C ASP A 148 -17.23 -18.74 -23.16
N ALA A 149 -17.58 -17.77 -22.31
CA ALA A 149 -17.87 -16.41 -22.74
C ALA A 149 -16.61 -15.65 -23.16
N ASP A 150 -16.73 -14.80 -24.19
CA ASP A 150 -15.67 -13.87 -24.58
C ASP A 150 -15.74 -12.62 -23.68
N LEU A 151 -14.58 -12.15 -23.20
CA LEU A 151 -14.46 -11.00 -22.31
C LEU A 151 -13.68 -9.86 -22.95
N GLU A 152 -14.16 -8.63 -22.78
CA GLU A 152 -13.47 -7.42 -23.23
C GLU A 152 -13.58 -6.29 -22.21
N THR A 153 -12.45 -5.66 -21.88
CA THR A 153 -12.43 -4.35 -21.20
C THR A 153 -11.87 -3.29 -22.13
N ALA A 154 -12.58 -2.16 -22.23
CA ALA A 154 -12.17 -1.08 -23.11
C ALA A 154 -10.87 -0.41 -22.66
N GLU A 155 -10.76 -0.18 -21.35
CA GLU A 155 -9.56 0.34 -20.72
C GLU A 155 -8.83 -0.79 -19.96
N TYR A 156 -7.61 -0.48 -19.51
CA TYR A 156 -6.86 -1.32 -18.59
C TYR A 156 -7.70 -1.71 -17.37
N SER A 157 -7.71 -3.00 -17.03
CA SER A 157 -8.35 -3.52 -15.84
C SER A 157 -7.60 -4.69 -15.22
N ILE A 158 -7.55 -4.69 -13.89
CA ILE A 158 -7.09 -5.84 -13.07
C ILE A 158 -8.24 -6.78 -12.70
N TYR A 159 -9.47 -6.48 -13.13
CA TYR A 159 -10.70 -7.14 -12.71
C TYR A 159 -11.38 -7.94 -13.84
N ALA A 160 -10.64 -8.35 -14.86
CA ALA A 160 -11.12 -9.24 -15.91
C ALA A 160 -10.73 -10.69 -15.60
N GLY A 161 -11.71 -11.57 -15.45
CA GLY A 161 -11.48 -12.99 -15.17
C GLY A 161 -12.65 -13.86 -15.59
N MET A 162 -12.37 -15.05 -16.14
CA MET A 162 -13.37 -15.93 -16.74
C MET A 162 -14.50 -16.32 -15.77
N LEU A 163 -14.17 -16.70 -14.53
CA LEU A 163 -15.14 -17.11 -13.52
C LEU A 163 -15.52 -15.95 -12.60
N SER A 164 -14.54 -15.18 -12.15
CA SER A 164 -14.75 -14.05 -11.27
C SER A 164 -13.86 -12.88 -11.67
N GLY A 165 -14.43 -11.67 -11.83
CA GLY A 165 -13.63 -10.48 -12.12
C GLY A 165 -12.88 -10.02 -10.88
N TRP A 166 -13.59 -9.85 -9.76
CA TRP A 166 -13.02 -9.43 -8.49
C TRP A 166 -13.55 -10.27 -7.32
N ILE A 167 -12.70 -11.10 -6.72
CA ILE A 167 -12.99 -11.82 -5.48
C ILE A 167 -12.60 -10.94 -4.28
N THR A 168 -13.61 -10.46 -3.56
CA THR A 168 -13.44 -9.62 -2.38
C THR A 168 -12.89 -10.40 -1.18
N GLY A 169 -12.56 -9.72 -0.06
CA GLY A 169 -12.02 -10.37 1.15
C GLY A 169 -12.92 -11.42 1.83
N ILE A 170 -14.19 -11.55 1.40
CA ILE A 170 -15.12 -12.59 1.86
C ILE A 170 -15.60 -13.51 0.71
N GLY A 171 -15.13 -13.26 -0.51
CA GLY A 171 -15.53 -13.97 -1.70
C GLY A 171 -14.80 -15.30 -1.85
N LYS A 172 -15.48 -16.26 -2.47
CA LYS A 172 -14.99 -17.62 -2.69
C LYS A 172 -15.34 -18.08 -4.11
N THR A 173 -14.36 -18.63 -4.82
CA THR A 173 -14.55 -19.25 -6.14
C THR A 173 -13.86 -20.61 -6.16
N TYR A 174 -14.63 -21.69 -6.11
CA TYR A 174 -14.11 -23.05 -5.95
C TYR A 174 -14.54 -23.95 -7.09
N ASP A 175 -13.68 -24.94 -7.39
CA ASP A 175 -14.06 -26.16 -8.08
C ASP A 175 -14.91 -25.86 -9.35
N SER A 176 -14.38 -25.00 -10.21
CA SER A 176 -15.07 -24.38 -11.36
C SER A 176 -14.17 -24.33 -12.60
N TRP A 177 -14.78 -24.14 -13.78
CA TRP A 177 -14.13 -24.37 -15.08
C TRP A 177 -14.25 -23.22 -16.08
N PHE A 178 -13.27 -23.08 -16.99
CA PHE A 178 -13.36 -22.13 -18.10
C PHE A 178 -12.69 -22.65 -19.37
N ASP A 179 -13.14 -22.20 -20.55
CA ASP A 179 -12.49 -22.56 -21.81
C ASP A 179 -11.14 -21.83 -21.93
N LYS A 180 -10.04 -22.58 -22.08
CA LYS A 180 -8.70 -21.98 -22.26
C LYS A 180 -8.54 -21.28 -23.62
N ASN A 181 -9.48 -21.45 -24.53
CA ASN A 181 -9.48 -20.82 -25.85
C ASN A 181 -10.50 -19.68 -25.95
N ALA A 182 -11.22 -19.35 -24.88
CA ALA A 182 -12.10 -18.19 -24.87
C ALA A 182 -11.31 -16.90 -25.09
N SER A 183 -11.90 -15.93 -25.80
CA SER A 183 -11.24 -14.66 -26.04
C SER A 183 -11.28 -13.81 -24.79
N MET A 184 -10.12 -13.33 -24.34
CA MET A 184 -10.01 -12.26 -23.36
C MET A 184 -9.20 -11.11 -23.95
N VAL A 185 -9.77 -9.90 -23.93
CA VAL A 185 -9.14 -8.68 -24.42
C VAL A 185 -9.18 -7.60 -23.34
N ILE A 186 -8.02 -7.04 -23.01
CA ILE A 186 -7.89 -5.95 -22.03
C ILE A 186 -7.17 -4.80 -22.72
N ASP A 187 -7.82 -3.64 -22.84
CA ASP A 187 -7.24 -2.44 -23.48
C ASP A 187 -6.72 -2.74 -24.89
N GLY A 188 -7.51 -3.50 -25.66
CA GLY A 188 -7.18 -3.94 -27.02
C GLY A 188 -6.12 -5.04 -27.12
N LYS A 189 -5.54 -5.51 -26.01
CA LYS A 189 -4.53 -6.60 -25.98
C LYS A 189 -5.16 -7.94 -25.63
N SER A 190 -4.82 -8.98 -26.39
CA SER A 190 -5.27 -10.34 -26.11
C SER A 190 -4.51 -10.93 -24.92
N VAL A 191 -5.23 -11.60 -24.03
CA VAL A 191 -4.70 -12.39 -22.91
C VAL A 191 -4.88 -13.87 -23.24
N ASN A 192 -3.79 -14.61 -23.40
CA ASN A 192 -3.83 -16.01 -23.82
C ASN A 192 -2.74 -16.84 -23.10
N PRO A 193 -3.13 -17.87 -22.31
CA PRO A 193 -4.51 -18.29 -22.02
C PRO A 193 -5.28 -17.21 -21.22
N PRO A 194 -6.62 -17.18 -21.31
CA PRO A 194 -7.42 -16.23 -20.53
C PRO A 194 -7.30 -16.54 -19.03
N GLU A 195 -7.41 -15.50 -18.21
CA GLU A 195 -7.31 -15.68 -16.75
C GLU A 195 -8.59 -16.24 -16.15
N SER A 196 -8.44 -17.18 -15.21
CA SER A 196 -9.56 -17.70 -14.44
C SER A 196 -10.25 -16.63 -13.59
N VAL A 197 -9.46 -15.77 -12.95
CA VAL A 197 -9.89 -14.73 -12.00
C VAL A 197 -9.08 -13.46 -12.23
N GLY A 198 -9.73 -12.29 -12.18
CA GLY A 198 -9.03 -11.01 -12.34
C GLY A 198 -8.20 -10.63 -11.12
N THR A 199 -8.87 -10.39 -9.98
CA THR A 199 -8.20 -10.06 -8.70
C THR A 199 -8.77 -10.88 -7.55
N VAL A 200 -7.87 -11.37 -6.69
CA VAL A 200 -8.18 -11.93 -5.38
C VAL A 200 -7.66 -10.99 -4.28
N VAL A 201 -8.54 -10.53 -3.39
CA VAL A 201 -8.17 -9.61 -2.30
C VAL A 201 -7.35 -10.30 -1.21
N ALA A 202 -6.30 -9.65 -0.75
CA ALA A 202 -5.46 -10.11 0.37
C ALA A 202 -6.20 -10.08 1.73
N PRO A 203 -5.70 -10.78 2.76
CA PRO A 203 -6.25 -10.78 4.12
C PRO A 203 -6.11 -9.45 4.90
N ASP A 204 -5.69 -8.36 4.27
CA ASP A 204 -5.40 -7.08 4.94
C ASP A 204 -6.65 -6.26 5.34
N VAL A 205 -7.84 -6.78 5.05
CA VAL A 205 -9.13 -6.18 5.40
C VAL A 205 -9.62 -6.74 6.74
N SER A 206 -9.80 -5.86 7.72
CA SER A 206 -10.52 -6.15 8.96
C SER A 206 -11.92 -5.53 8.95
N ASP A 207 -12.91 -6.14 9.60
CA ASP A 207 -14.21 -5.50 9.80
C ASP A 207 -14.14 -4.31 10.79
N GLU A 208 -15.27 -3.59 10.99
CA GLU A 208 -15.37 -2.44 11.92
C GLU A 208 -15.03 -2.82 13.39
N ASP A 209 -14.98 -4.12 13.71
CA ASP A 209 -14.69 -4.66 15.04
C ASP A 209 -13.25 -5.23 15.16
N GLY A 210 -12.47 -5.20 14.07
CA GLY A 210 -11.07 -5.64 14.03
C GLY A 210 -10.87 -7.14 13.72
N THR A 211 -11.92 -7.85 13.28
CA THR A 211 -11.80 -9.25 12.85
C THR A 211 -11.12 -9.30 11.49
N ALA A 212 -9.94 -9.92 11.41
CA ALA A 212 -9.25 -10.15 10.14
C ALA A 212 -9.97 -11.21 9.30
N TYR A 213 -10.16 -10.92 8.01
CA TYR A 213 -10.60 -11.92 7.03
C TYR A 213 -9.39 -12.64 6.43
N VAL A 214 -9.56 -13.88 5.97
CA VAL A 214 -8.50 -14.66 5.28
C VAL A 214 -8.17 -14.16 3.86
N GLY A 215 -8.87 -13.11 3.41
CA GLY A 215 -8.84 -12.63 2.03
C GLY A 215 -9.82 -13.40 1.15
N GLY A 216 -9.85 -13.04 -0.14
CA GLY A 216 -10.57 -13.81 -1.15
C GLY A 216 -9.93 -15.19 -1.33
N LEU A 217 -10.76 -16.18 -1.66
CA LEU A 217 -10.32 -17.58 -1.72
C LEU A 217 -10.62 -18.22 -3.08
N THR A 218 -9.65 -18.98 -3.57
CA THR A 218 -9.81 -19.85 -4.74
C THR A 218 -9.37 -21.27 -4.42
N LYS A 219 -9.96 -22.25 -5.11
CA LYS A 219 -9.61 -23.67 -4.99
C LYS A 219 -9.96 -24.37 -6.30
N ASP A 220 -9.05 -25.19 -6.80
CA ASP A 220 -9.29 -26.14 -7.90
C ASP A 220 -9.99 -25.55 -9.14
N ILE A 221 -9.59 -24.34 -9.55
CA ILE A 221 -10.05 -23.76 -10.82
C ILE A 221 -9.31 -24.41 -11.98
N LYS A 222 -10.05 -24.94 -12.96
CA LYS A 222 -9.51 -25.75 -14.05
C LYS A 222 -9.90 -25.17 -15.40
N SER A 223 -9.05 -25.31 -16.41
CA SER A 223 -9.42 -24.97 -17.78
C SER A 223 -9.79 -26.21 -18.60
N TYR A 224 -10.52 -26.03 -19.70
CA TYR A 224 -10.86 -27.08 -20.66
C TYR A 224 -10.70 -26.60 -22.10
N ASP A 225 -10.68 -27.53 -23.05
CA ASP A 225 -10.86 -27.28 -24.50
C ASP A 225 -11.85 -28.30 -25.08
N ALA A 226 -12.02 -28.27 -26.41
CA ALA A 226 -12.86 -29.21 -27.16
C ALA A 226 -12.56 -30.70 -26.88
N ASP A 227 -11.33 -31.07 -26.52
CA ASP A 227 -10.92 -32.45 -26.29
C ASP A 227 -11.25 -32.90 -24.85
N SER A 228 -11.08 -32.02 -23.86
CA SER A 228 -11.42 -32.29 -22.45
C SER A 228 -12.88 -31.97 -22.09
N TYR A 229 -13.61 -31.34 -23.01
CA TYR A 229 -14.97 -30.84 -22.80
C TYR A 229 -15.98 -31.94 -22.41
N LYS A 230 -15.80 -33.17 -22.89
CA LYS A 230 -16.73 -34.26 -22.57
C LYS A 230 -16.55 -34.78 -21.13
N SER A 231 -15.33 -34.71 -20.59
CA SER A 231 -15.00 -35.22 -19.26
C SER A 231 -15.40 -34.30 -18.11
N ILE A 232 -15.56 -33.00 -18.35
CA ILE A 232 -15.93 -32.05 -17.28
C ILE A 232 -17.26 -32.40 -16.62
N ALA A 233 -18.27 -32.89 -17.36
CA ALA A 233 -19.54 -33.31 -16.77
C ALA A 233 -19.35 -34.43 -15.72
N VAL A 234 -18.36 -35.32 -15.89
CA VAL A 234 -18.05 -36.36 -14.91
C VAL A 234 -17.46 -35.73 -13.66
N SER A 235 -16.42 -34.91 -13.81
CA SER A 235 -15.76 -34.22 -12.70
C SER A 235 -16.72 -33.34 -11.90
N MET A 236 -17.60 -32.59 -12.56
CA MET A 236 -18.62 -31.74 -11.93
C MET A 236 -19.63 -32.54 -11.09
N ASN A 237 -19.92 -33.79 -11.49
CA ASN A 237 -20.80 -34.67 -10.72
C ASN A 237 -20.06 -35.37 -9.57
N GLU A 238 -18.77 -35.69 -9.73
CA GLU A 238 -17.94 -36.27 -8.67
C GLU A 238 -17.79 -35.34 -7.47
N LEU A 239 -17.75 -34.02 -7.70
CA LEU A 239 -17.73 -33.00 -6.64
C LEU A 239 -18.89 -33.10 -5.65
N PHE A 240 -20.00 -33.76 -6.00
CA PHE A 240 -21.14 -33.87 -5.11
C PHE A 240 -20.79 -34.67 -3.83
N GLU A 241 -19.80 -35.55 -3.87
CA GLU A 241 -19.38 -36.33 -2.69
C GLU A 241 -18.48 -35.53 -1.72
N GLU A 242 -17.86 -34.44 -2.19
CA GLU A 242 -16.93 -33.59 -1.44
C GLU A 242 -17.12 -32.10 -1.81
N PHE A 243 -18.34 -31.61 -1.67
CA PHE A 243 -18.73 -30.29 -2.14
C PHE A 243 -18.17 -29.18 -1.21
N PRO A 244 -17.50 -28.15 -1.74
CA PRO A 244 -16.71 -27.22 -0.92
C PRO A 244 -17.53 -26.12 -0.23
N VAL A 245 -18.86 -26.08 -0.44
CA VAL A 245 -19.75 -25.05 0.12
C VAL A 245 -20.95 -25.72 0.78
N ASP A 246 -21.29 -25.30 2.00
CA ASP A 246 -22.52 -25.74 2.64
C ASP A 246 -23.72 -24.98 2.05
N ILE A 247 -24.37 -25.58 1.05
CA ILE A 247 -25.50 -24.96 0.37
C ILE A 247 -26.74 -24.81 1.28
N THR A 248 -26.78 -25.50 2.42
CA THR A 248 -27.92 -25.42 3.36
C THR A 248 -27.95 -24.10 4.11
N GLU A 249 -26.81 -23.40 4.25
CA GLU A 249 -26.73 -22.05 4.82
C GLU A 249 -27.49 -20.99 4.01
N PHE A 250 -27.79 -21.30 2.74
CA PHE A 250 -28.54 -20.44 1.82
C PHE A 250 -30.03 -20.82 1.73
N GLY A 251 -30.50 -21.71 2.61
CA GLY A 251 -31.89 -22.18 2.63
C GLY A 251 -32.22 -23.26 1.59
N LEU A 252 -31.20 -23.91 1.02
CA LEU A 252 -31.38 -24.97 0.03
C LEU A 252 -31.35 -26.38 0.65
N SER A 253 -32.01 -27.33 -0.01
CA SER A 253 -31.82 -28.74 0.29
C SER A 253 -30.46 -29.21 -0.23
N ALA A 254 -29.80 -30.15 0.47
CA ALA A 254 -28.60 -30.83 -0.04
C ALA A 254 -28.82 -31.53 -1.39
N SER A 255 -30.06 -31.76 -1.83
CA SER A 255 -30.38 -32.32 -3.15
C SER A 255 -30.93 -31.28 -4.14
N ALA A 256 -30.66 -29.99 -3.93
CA ALA A 256 -31.16 -28.91 -4.78
C ALA A 256 -30.41 -28.78 -6.13
N LEU A 257 -29.25 -29.41 -6.28
CA LEU A 257 -28.42 -29.26 -7.48
C LEU A 257 -28.70 -30.36 -8.50
N ARG A 258 -28.89 -29.97 -9.76
CA ARG A 258 -29.04 -30.89 -10.90
C ARG A 258 -27.70 -31.51 -11.24
N ARG A 259 -27.72 -32.78 -11.65
CA ARG A 259 -26.54 -33.43 -12.24
C ARG A 259 -26.20 -32.80 -13.58
N TRP A 260 -24.95 -32.92 -13.97
CA TRP A 260 -24.44 -32.49 -15.27
C TRP A 260 -24.44 -33.64 -16.27
N LYS A 261 -24.65 -33.32 -17.55
CA LYS A 261 -24.49 -34.26 -18.66
C LYS A 261 -23.84 -33.56 -19.84
N TYR A 262 -23.09 -34.31 -20.65
CA TYR A 262 -22.66 -33.84 -21.95
C TYR A 262 -23.80 -34.01 -22.97
N ASP A 263 -24.15 -32.92 -23.66
CA ASP A 263 -25.11 -32.91 -24.75
C ASP A 263 -24.38 -32.89 -26.09
N GLU A 264 -24.43 -34.00 -26.82
CA GLU A 264 -23.76 -34.18 -28.11
C GLU A 264 -24.26 -33.20 -29.20
N ALA A 265 -25.52 -32.75 -29.10
CA ALA A 265 -26.12 -31.89 -30.13
C ALA A 265 -25.61 -30.44 -30.05
N SER A 266 -25.61 -29.88 -28.84
CA SER A 266 -25.03 -28.55 -28.57
C SER A 266 -23.52 -28.59 -28.37
N LYS A 267 -22.94 -29.79 -28.21
CA LYS A 267 -21.55 -30.02 -27.79
C LYS A 267 -21.23 -29.30 -26.48
N ARG A 268 -22.21 -29.19 -25.58
CA ARG A 268 -22.12 -28.47 -24.31
C ARG A 268 -22.43 -29.34 -23.09
N VAL A 269 -21.88 -28.98 -21.93
CA VAL A 269 -22.22 -29.61 -20.66
C VAL A 269 -23.45 -28.91 -20.10
N VAL A 270 -24.57 -29.60 -20.01
CA VAL A 270 -25.85 -29.02 -19.63
C VAL A 270 -26.41 -29.74 -18.42
N PHE A 271 -27.44 -29.17 -17.81
CA PHE A 271 -28.13 -29.81 -16.70
C PHE A 271 -28.90 -31.05 -17.16
N ASP A 272 -28.81 -32.11 -16.36
CA ASP A 272 -29.67 -33.28 -16.45
C ASP A 272 -31.00 -33.02 -15.73
N THR A 273 -31.98 -33.84 -16.07
CA THR A 273 -33.27 -33.92 -15.39
C THR A 273 -33.14 -34.45 -13.96
N ALA A 274 -32.13 -35.28 -13.69
CA ALA A 274 -31.85 -35.85 -12.38
C ALA A 274 -31.14 -34.86 -11.44
N TYR A 275 -31.51 -34.91 -10.16
CA TYR A 275 -30.83 -34.20 -9.08
C TYR A 275 -29.76 -35.10 -8.44
N GLY A 276 -28.69 -34.48 -7.94
CA GLY A 276 -27.71 -35.15 -7.10
C GLY A 276 -27.78 -34.62 -5.67
N THR A 277 -27.21 -35.36 -4.72
CA THR A 277 -27.10 -34.94 -3.33
C THR A 277 -25.67 -34.51 -3.06
N VAL A 278 -25.47 -33.28 -2.60
CA VAL A 278 -24.14 -32.79 -2.20
C VAL A 278 -23.83 -33.12 -0.74
N LYS A 279 -22.56 -33.40 -0.46
CA LYS A 279 -22.01 -33.58 0.87
C LYS A 279 -20.95 -32.52 1.11
N TYR A 280 -21.23 -31.61 2.04
CA TYR A 280 -20.30 -30.54 2.37
C TYR A 280 -19.01 -31.06 3.00
N VAL A 281 -17.87 -30.58 2.49
CA VAL A 281 -16.53 -30.76 3.06
C VAL A 281 -15.85 -29.38 3.07
N LYS A 282 -15.48 -28.91 4.26
CA LYS A 282 -14.84 -27.60 4.42
C LYS A 282 -13.47 -27.59 3.70
N PRO A 283 -13.22 -26.63 2.79
CA PRO A 283 -11.91 -26.48 2.16
C PRO A 283 -10.80 -26.12 3.13
N GLU A 284 -9.58 -26.65 2.92
CA GLU A 284 -8.42 -26.31 3.76
C GLU A 284 -8.01 -24.84 3.64
N VAL A 285 -8.20 -24.24 2.46
CA VAL A 285 -7.93 -22.81 2.19
C VAL A 285 -8.78 -21.86 3.05
N GLU A 286 -9.85 -22.35 3.68
CA GLU A 286 -10.68 -21.57 4.62
C GLU A 286 -10.20 -21.64 6.07
N ASN A 287 -9.14 -22.39 6.36
CA ASN A 287 -8.61 -22.50 7.70
C ASN A 287 -7.70 -21.31 8.00
N VAL A 288 -8.15 -20.41 8.87
CA VAL A 288 -7.26 -19.46 9.54
C VAL A 288 -6.28 -20.30 10.37
N LYS A 289 -4.99 -20.24 10.08
CA LYS A 289 -3.98 -20.74 11.02
C LYS A 289 -4.05 -19.85 12.26
N GLU A 290 -4.67 -20.34 13.34
CA GLU A 290 -4.50 -19.72 14.65
C GLU A 290 -3.06 -19.96 15.07
N GLU A 291 -2.19 -18.96 14.82
CA GLU A 291 -0.87 -18.96 15.45
C GLU A 291 -1.08 -18.84 16.95
N THR A 292 -0.91 -19.95 17.66
CA THR A 292 -0.72 -19.91 19.10
C THR A 292 0.60 -19.19 19.35
N VAL A 293 0.50 -17.89 19.59
CA VAL A 293 1.65 -17.02 19.86
C VAL A 293 2.34 -17.52 21.13
N SER A 294 3.39 -18.31 20.93
CA SER A 294 4.23 -18.84 22.00
C SER A 294 5.55 -18.09 21.99
N ALA A 295 6.09 -17.80 23.18
CA ALA A 295 7.35 -17.08 23.29
C ALA A 295 8.47 -17.93 22.69
N ASN A 296 9.24 -17.34 21.77
CA ASN A 296 10.38 -17.99 21.15
C ASN A 296 11.43 -18.35 22.20
N ASN A 297 12.07 -19.51 22.05
CA ASN A 297 13.20 -19.88 22.88
C ASN A 297 14.34 -18.88 22.67
N GLY A 298 14.96 -18.41 23.75
CA GLY A 298 16.02 -17.40 23.64
C GLY A 298 16.17 -16.55 24.89
N THR A 299 17.02 -15.53 24.76
CA THR A 299 17.20 -14.47 25.75
C THR A 299 16.55 -13.21 25.22
N TRP A 300 15.72 -12.57 26.04
CA TRP A 300 14.91 -11.42 25.63
C TRP A 300 14.99 -10.31 26.64
N TYR A 301 14.91 -9.08 26.17
CA TYR A 301 15.13 -7.89 26.99
C TYR A 301 13.89 -6.99 26.94
N GLY A 302 13.60 -6.31 28.04
CA GLY A 302 12.56 -5.30 28.08
C GLY A 302 12.95 -4.16 29.01
N ARG A 303 12.47 -2.96 28.70
CA ARG A 303 12.77 -1.74 29.42
C ARG A 303 11.49 -0.97 29.72
N SER A 304 11.44 -0.34 30.89
CA SER A 304 10.34 0.56 31.25
C SER A 304 10.32 1.80 30.36
N GLU A 305 9.16 2.45 30.21
CA GLU A 305 9.02 3.60 29.31
C GLU A 305 9.93 4.79 29.70
N ASP A 306 10.21 4.94 31.00
CA ASP A 306 11.09 5.96 31.55
C ASP A 306 12.58 5.57 31.54
N LYS A 307 12.91 4.41 30.98
CA LYS A 307 14.26 3.83 30.90
C LYS A 307 14.92 3.51 32.25
N SER A 308 14.16 3.52 33.35
CA SER A 308 14.71 3.32 34.71
C SER A 308 14.96 1.84 35.08
N THR A 309 14.24 0.90 34.47
CA THR A 309 14.37 -0.54 34.73
C THR A 309 14.58 -1.32 33.43
N VAL A 310 15.56 -2.23 33.42
CA VAL A 310 15.81 -3.19 32.33
C VAL A 310 15.77 -4.61 32.89
N VAL A 311 14.99 -5.47 32.24
CA VAL A 311 14.82 -6.88 32.60
C VAL A 311 15.26 -7.76 31.43
N LYS A 312 15.94 -8.86 31.76
CA LYS A 312 16.30 -9.95 30.87
C LYS A 312 15.53 -11.20 31.28
N ILE A 313 14.91 -11.88 30.33
CA ILE A 313 14.26 -13.17 30.53
C ILE A 313 14.93 -14.23 29.66
N VAL A 314 14.94 -15.47 30.12
CA VAL A 314 15.33 -16.65 29.32
C VAL A 314 14.10 -17.52 29.13
N VAL A 315 13.77 -17.83 27.89
CA VAL A 315 12.63 -18.68 27.51
C VAL A 315 13.14 -20.01 26.97
N LYS A 316 12.61 -21.12 27.50
CA LYS A 316 12.84 -22.48 27.01
C LYS A 316 11.53 -23.26 27.03
N ASN A 317 11.27 -24.04 25.98
CA ASN A 317 10.03 -24.81 25.83
C ASN A 317 8.78 -23.93 26.01
N ASN A 318 8.81 -22.70 25.49
CA ASN A 318 7.74 -21.71 25.59
C ASN A 318 7.43 -21.22 27.03
N GLU A 319 8.29 -21.50 28.00
CA GLU A 319 8.17 -21.04 29.39
C GLU A 319 9.37 -20.17 29.79
N ILE A 320 9.14 -19.21 30.70
CA ILE A 320 10.21 -18.37 31.25
C ILE A 320 10.98 -19.18 32.30
N GLU A 321 12.23 -19.53 31.97
CA GLU A 321 13.15 -20.28 32.85
C GLU A 321 13.75 -19.37 33.92
N SER A 322 14.13 -18.14 33.56
CA SER A 322 14.73 -17.18 34.49
C SER A 322 14.38 -15.74 34.14
N THR A 323 14.42 -14.87 35.15
CA THR A 323 14.27 -13.41 35.02
C THR A 323 15.39 -12.75 35.82
N GLU A 324 16.10 -11.82 35.19
CA GLU A 324 17.24 -11.09 35.73
C GLU A 324 17.00 -9.59 35.54
N VAL A 325 17.24 -8.78 36.58
CA VAL A 325 17.11 -7.31 36.52
C VAL A 325 18.49 -6.74 36.29
N LEU A 326 18.72 -6.17 35.10
CA LEU A 326 20.01 -5.62 34.71
C LEU A 326 20.21 -4.20 35.26
N SER A 327 19.12 -3.45 35.43
CA SER A 327 19.09 -2.14 36.07
C SER A 327 17.71 -1.83 36.63
N GLY A 328 17.63 -0.95 37.64
CA GLY A 328 16.38 -0.55 38.29
C GLY A 328 15.96 -1.47 39.43
N ASN A 329 14.67 -1.42 39.80
CA ASN A 329 14.10 -2.22 40.88
C ASN A 329 13.58 -3.58 40.36
N ASP A 330 13.59 -4.58 41.23
CA ASP A 330 13.13 -5.95 40.97
C ASP A 330 11.63 -6.17 41.19
N SER A 331 10.90 -5.10 41.47
CA SER A 331 9.46 -5.11 41.73
C SER A 331 8.84 -3.73 41.50
N GLY A 332 7.52 -3.70 41.32
CA GLY A 332 6.74 -2.48 41.09
C GLY A 332 6.46 -2.19 39.61
N GLU A 333 5.77 -1.08 39.35
CA GLU A 333 5.22 -0.73 38.03
C GLU A 333 6.28 -0.75 36.90
N LYS A 334 7.49 -0.23 37.17
CA LYS A 334 8.58 -0.20 36.18
C LYS A 334 9.18 -1.57 35.88
N PHE A 335 9.21 -2.46 36.88
CA PHE A 335 9.54 -3.86 36.64
C PHE A 335 8.47 -4.54 35.79
N ASP A 336 7.19 -4.31 36.10
CA ASP A 336 6.07 -4.91 35.36
C ASP A 336 6.03 -4.45 33.90
N GLU A 337 6.29 -3.17 33.62
CA GLU A 337 6.46 -2.61 32.28
C GLU A 337 7.59 -3.31 31.51
N ALA A 338 8.80 -3.34 32.09
CA ALA A 338 9.98 -3.95 31.47
C ALA A 338 9.79 -5.45 31.23
N PHE A 339 9.24 -6.18 32.21
CA PHE A 339 8.97 -7.60 32.09
C PHE A 339 7.91 -7.90 31.03
N LYS A 340 6.85 -7.09 30.94
CA LYS A 340 5.84 -7.19 29.87
C LYS A 340 6.50 -6.99 28.50
N LYS A 341 7.34 -5.95 28.35
CA LYS A 341 8.05 -5.70 27.09
C LYS A 341 8.97 -6.85 26.70
N ALA A 342 9.68 -7.46 27.66
CA ALA A 342 10.53 -8.62 27.41
C ALA A 342 9.73 -9.82 26.89
N LYS A 343 8.52 -10.07 27.42
CA LYS A 343 7.61 -11.11 26.92
C LYS A 343 7.09 -10.81 25.52
N GLU A 344 6.71 -9.56 25.26
CA GLU A 344 6.28 -9.13 23.91
C GLU A 344 7.41 -9.34 22.89
N LYS A 345 8.63 -8.95 23.24
CA LYS A 345 9.82 -9.21 22.41
C LYS A 345 10.07 -10.70 22.18
N ALA A 346 9.94 -11.53 23.21
CA ALA A 346 10.05 -12.99 23.09
C ALA A 346 9.02 -13.60 22.15
N VAL A 347 7.80 -13.07 22.18
CA VAL A 347 6.72 -13.44 21.29
C VAL A 347 7.02 -13.06 19.84
N TYR A 348 7.51 -11.84 19.58
CA TYR A 348 7.69 -11.35 18.22
C TYR A 348 9.07 -11.65 17.61
N GLY A 349 10.03 -12.13 18.40
CA GLY A 349 11.37 -12.41 17.92
C GLY A 349 12.32 -11.19 17.93
N ASP A 350 12.00 -10.15 18.70
CA ASP A 350 12.90 -9.00 18.84
C ASP A 350 13.99 -9.26 19.89
N PHE A 351 15.16 -9.69 19.45
CA PHE A 351 16.24 -10.04 20.35
C PHE A 351 17.08 -8.86 20.87
N THR A 352 16.84 -7.61 20.45
CA THR A 352 17.75 -6.52 20.83
C THR A 352 17.72 -6.24 22.32
N ASP A 353 18.90 -5.93 22.86
CA ASP A 353 19.08 -5.41 24.21
C ASP A 353 18.98 -3.88 24.26
N TYR A 354 19.56 -3.30 25.32
CA TYR A 354 19.64 -1.86 25.58
C TYR A 354 21.07 -1.46 25.96
N GLU A 355 22.07 -2.27 25.59
CA GLU A 355 23.47 -1.98 25.90
C GLU A 355 23.99 -0.85 24.99
N ALA A 356 24.90 -0.04 25.52
CA ALA A 356 25.61 0.93 24.71
C ALA A 356 26.61 0.21 23.80
N ALA A 357 26.84 0.73 22.60
CA ALA A 357 27.85 0.17 21.71
C ALA A 357 29.26 0.28 22.30
N ASP A 358 30.00 -0.83 22.27
CA ASP A 358 31.42 -0.94 22.60
C ASP A 358 32.25 -0.70 21.34
N THR A 359 32.72 0.53 21.16
CA THR A 359 33.51 0.93 20.01
C THR A 359 34.91 0.29 19.97
N SER A 360 35.36 -0.33 21.07
CA SER A 360 36.64 -1.06 21.12
C SER A 360 36.63 -2.35 20.30
N LYS A 361 35.45 -2.80 19.87
CA LYS A 361 35.29 -3.94 18.95
C LYS A 361 35.80 -3.65 17.54
N PHE A 362 35.86 -2.39 17.13
CA PHE A 362 36.41 -1.99 15.83
C PHE A 362 37.94 -1.90 15.85
N ALA A 363 38.58 -1.95 14.68
CA ALA A 363 40.04 -1.98 14.56
C ALA A 363 40.73 -0.62 14.87
N GLY A 364 39.97 0.41 15.23
CA GLY A 364 40.44 1.77 15.49
C GLY A 364 39.48 2.81 14.93
N GLY A 365 39.86 4.09 15.03
CA GLY A 365 39.04 5.23 14.59
C GLY A 365 38.31 5.94 15.73
N GLU A 366 37.74 7.10 15.42
CA GLU A 366 36.96 7.95 16.33
C GLU A 366 35.49 8.07 15.90
N GLY A 367 35.12 7.42 14.78
CA GLY A 367 33.76 7.45 14.22
C GLY A 367 33.41 8.74 13.49
N THR A 368 34.37 9.64 13.26
CA THR A 368 34.18 10.85 12.43
C THR A 368 34.45 10.55 10.96
N GLU A 369 34.03 11.45 10.06
CA GLU A 369 34.29 11.28 8.62
C GLU A 369 35.79 11.17 8.29
N GLU A 370 36.63 11.93 8.99
CA GLU A 370 38.09 11.93 8.81
C GLU A 370 38.79 10.77 9.52
N LYS A 371 38.18 10.22 10.58
CA LYS A 371 38.71 9.12 11.39
C LYS A 371 37.60 8.08 11.61
N PRO A 372 37.13 7.40 10.56
CA PRO A 372 36.02 6.46 10.67
C PRO A 372 36.41 5.25 11.51
N TYR A 373 35.43 4.58 12.11
CA TYR A 373 35.66 3.28 12.73
C TYR A 373 36.04 2.25 11.67
N LEU A 374 37.13 1.52 11.91
CA LEU A 374 37.73 0.63 10.92
C LEU A 374 37.20 -0.80 11.05
N ILE A 375 36.79 -1.38 9.92
CA ILE A 375 36.27 -2.75 9.81
C ILE A 375 37.18 -3.55 8.88
N SER A 376 37.81 -4.59 9.42
CA SER A 376 38.83 -5.38 8.73
C SER A 376 38.47 -6.87 8.61
N ASN A 377 37.38 -7.31 9.24
CA ASN A 377 36.97 -8.70 9.27
C ASN A 377 35.46 -8.87 9.53
N GLU A 378 34.97 -10.10 9.38
CA GLU A 378 33.56 -10.46 9.56
C GLU A 378 33.02 -10.18 10.97
N GLU A 379 33.80 -10.44 12.03
CA GLU A 379 33.36 -10.23 13.42
C GLU A 379 33.03 -8.75 13.67
N GLN A 380 33.86 -7.84 13.16
CA GLN A 380 33.65 -6.40 13.26
C GLN A 380 32.43 -5.93 12.45
N LEU A 381 32.24 -6.50 11.26
CA LEU A 381 31.08 -6.17 10.43
C LEU A 381 29.77 -6.68 11.05
N ARG A 382 29.77 -7.90 11.60
CA ARG A 382 28.61 -8.45 12.32
C ARG A 382 28.32 -7.66 13.59
N TYR A 383 29.35 -7.23 14.32
CA TYR A 383 29.16 -6.40 15.50
C TYR A 383 28.43 -5.07 15.20
N LEU A 384 28.68 -4.48 14.03
CA LEU A 384 27.94 -3.29 13.59
C LEU A 384 26.43 -3.56 13.52
N ALA A 385 26.01 -4.71 12.96
CA ALA A 385 24.61 -5.12 12.92
C ALA A 385 24.05 -5.46 14.31
N GLU A 386 24.80 -6.24 15.10
CA GLU A 386 24.39 -6.72 16.43
C GLU A 386 24.24 -5.58 17.45
N SER A 387 25.05 -4.54 17.35
CA SER A 387 25.02 -3.39 18.27
C SER A 387 23.80 -2.49 18.12
N ILE A 388 23.05 -2.58 17.02
CA ILE A 388 21.91 -1.71 16.74
C ILE A 388 20.72 -2.11 17.61
N ASN A 389 20.22 -1.15 18.38
CA ASN A 389 19.06 -1.29 19.26
C ASN A 389 18.29 0.03 19.37
N GLU A 390 17.41 0.15 20.36
CA GLU A 390 16.56 1.33 20.53
C GLU A 390 17.36 2.63 20.80
N ASP A 391 18.55 2.53 21.41
CA ASP A 391 19.40 3.69 21.72
C ASP A 391 20.64 3.79 20.84
N VAL A 392 20.97 2.72 20.09
CA VAL A 392 22.13 2.67 19.20
C VAL A 392 21.66 2.56 17.76
N ASN A 393 21.81 3.64 17.00
CA ASN A 393 21.49 3.70 15.56
C ASN A 393 22.64 4.27 14.71
N TRP A 394 23.78 4.57 15.34
CA TRP A 394 24.98 5.11 14.70
C TRP A 394 24.80 6.44 13.94
N LYS A 395 23.80 7.26 14.31
CA LYS A 395 23.57 8.57 13.69
C LYS A 395 24.84 9.44 13.66
N GLY A 396 25.22 9.91 12.48
CA GLY A 396 26.38 10.78 12.28
C GLY A 396 27.75 10.11 12.44
N VAL A 397 27.79 8.79 12.64
CA VAL A 397 29.03 8.00 12.81
C VAL A 397 29.46 7.42 11.47
N TRP A 398 30.76 7.41 11.21
CA TRP A 398 31.36 6.89 9.98
C TRP A 398 32.16 5.61 10.22
N PHE A 399 32.00 4.67 9.28
CA PHE A 399 32.71 3.40 9.21
C PHE A 399 33.47 3.28 7.89
N ARG A 400 34.63 2.62 7.92
CA ARG A 400 35.39 2.29 6.71
C ARG A 400 35.95 0.88 6.74
N GLN A 401 35.72 0.13 5.67
CA GLN A 401 36.33 -1.18 5.45
C GLN A 401 37.80 -1.02 5.02
N THR A 402 38.69 -1.88 5.54
CA THR A 402 40.15 -1.82 5.29
C THR A 402 40.74 -3.12 4.76
N ALA A 403 39.92 -4.14 4.55
CA ALA A 403 40.31 -5.42 3.98
C ALA A 403 39.09 -6.09 3.34
N ASP A 404 39.30 -7.00 2.39
CA ASP A 404 38.23 -7.84 1.88
C ASP A 404 37.68 -8.74 2.99
N ILE A 405 36.36 -8.92 3.03
CA ILE A 405 35.66 -9.70 4.05
C ILE A 405 34.91 -10.85 3.35
N THR A 406 35.17 -12.09 3.77
CA THR A 406 34.35 -13.23 3.35
C THR A 406 33.46 -13.62 4.52
N LEU A 407 32.15 -13.63 4.30
CA LEU A 407 31.17 -14.02 5.32
C LEU A 407 31.12 -15.54 5.43
N SER A 408 31.01 -16.04 6.66
CA SER A 408 30.75 -17.45 6.97
C SER A 408 29.32 -17.84 6.61
N ASP A 409 29.02 -19.15 6.55
CA ASP A 409 27.67 -19.68 6.30
C ASP A 409 26.66 -19.43 7.45
N LYS A 410 27.01 -18.59 8.44
CA LYS A 410 26.07 -18.17 9.48
C LYS A 410 25.06 -17.20 8.88
N GLU A 411 23.78 -17.43 9.17
CA GLU A 411 22.67 -16.54 8.79
C GLU A 411 23.03 -15.07 9.03
N TRP A 412 22.78 -14.22 8.03
CA TRP A 412 23.12 -12.81 8.12
C TRP A 412 22.09 -12.04 8.94
N LEU A 413 22.57 -11.17 9.82
CA LEU A 413 21.75 -10.17 10.48
C LEU A 413 21.92 -8.84 9.73
N PRO A 414 20.88 -8.31 9.08
CA PRO A 414 20.97 -7.04 8.36
C PRO A 414 21.41 -5.88 9.27
N ILE A 415 22.29 -5.00 8.76
CA ILE A 415 22.68 -3.78 9.45
C ILE A 415 21.49 -2.81 9.41
N GLY A 416 20.85 -2.63 10.56
CA GLY A 416 19.56 -1.96 10.68
C GLY A 416 18.42 -2.85 10.16
N ARG A 417 17.26 -2.84 10.83
CA ARG A 417 16.17 -3.79 10.52
C ARG A 417 14.79 -3.25 10.87
N SER A 418 13.76 -3.87 10.28
CA SER A 418 12.37 -3.74 10.73
C SER A 418 11.74 -5.11 10.92
N LEU A 419 10.98 -5.25 12.01
CA LEU A 419 10.29 -6.48 12.38
C LEU A 419 8.79 -6.32 12.12
N GLN A 420 8.31 -7.09 11.14
CA GLN A 420 6.90 -7.16 10.78
C GLN A 420 6.32 -8.49 11.26
N VAL A 421 5.15 -8.44 11.91
CA VAL A 421 4.42 -9.60 12.44
C VAL A 421 2.92 -9.42 12.20
N ARG A 422 2.11 -10.47 12.34
CA ARG A 422 0.66 -10.32 12.43
C ARG A 422 0.23 -10.02 13.86
N VAL A 423 -0.50 -8.93 14.04
CA VAL A 423 -1.18 -8.59 15.29
C VAL A 423 -2.68 -8.62 15.01
N ASN A 424 -3.39 -9.56 15.65
CA ASN A 424 -4.82 -9.81 15.41
C ASN A 424 -5.13 -10.06 13.92
N GLY A 425 -4.29 -10.83 13.23
CA GLY A 425 -4.43 -11.16 11.81
C GLY A 425 -3.99 -10.06 10.83
N SER A 426 -3.69 -8.85 11.31
CA SER A 426 -3.24 -7.73 10.46
C SER A 426 -1.72 -7.57 10.50
N PRO A 427 -1.04 -7.38 9.34
CA PRO A 427 0.38 -7.03 9.31
C PRO A 427 0.68 -5.76 10.12
N SER A 428 1.70 -5.80 10.96
CA SER A 428 2.10 -4.68 11.83
C SER A 428 3.62 -4.66 12.00
N ILE A 429 4.21 -3.47 11.88
CA ILE A 429 5.61 -3.25 12.27
C ILE A 429 5.64 -3.06 13.78
N VAL A 430 6.27 -3.99 14.50
CA VAL A 430 6.37 -3.97 15.98
C VAL A 430 7.71 -3.42 16.46
N ALA A 431 8.73 -3.38 15.59
CA ALA A 431 10.00 -2.75 15.85
C ALA A 431 10.65 -2.24 14.56
N ILE A 432 11.37 -1.12 14.66
CA ILE A 432 12.23 -0.58 13.60
C ILE A 432 13.49 -0.01 14.26
N TYR A 433 14.65 -0.46 13.78
CA TYR A 433 15.97 -0.07 14.26
C TYR A 433 16.83 0.29 13.05
N PRO A 434 16.70 1.50 12.50
CA PRO A 434 17.41 1.89 11.28
C PRO A 434 18.89 2.14 11.55
N PHE A 435 19.74 1.83 10.58
CA PHE A 435 21.11 2.34 10.56
C PHE A 435 21.12 3.78 10.05
N ARG A 436 21.75 4.69 10.81
CA ARG A 436 21.74 6.14 10.54
C ARG A 436 23.16 6.71 10.39
N GLY A 437 24.16 5.84 10.36
CA GLY A 437 25.57 6.19 10.11
C GLY A 437 25.90 6.22 8.62
N SER A 438 27.19 6.32 8.33
CA SER A 438 27.73 6.23 6.97
C SER A 438 28.79 5.13 6.88
N PHE A 439 28.84 4.43 5.75
CA PHE A 439 29.72 3.29 5.52
C PHE A 439 30.47 3.44 4.19
N ASP A 440 31.80 3.42 4.26
CA ASP A 440 32.70 3.42 3.12
C ASP A 440 33.36 2.04 2.98
N GLY A 441 33.05 1.31 1.91
CA GLY A 441 33.66 0.01 1.63
C GLY A 441 35.14 0.06 1.24
N GLY A 442 35.71 1.26 1.02
CA GLY A 442 37.13 1.40 0.66
C GLY A 442 37.53 0.72 -0.66
N ASN A 443 36.55 0.39 -1.51
CA ASN A 443 36.67 -0.48 -2.69
C ASN A 443 37.09 -1.94 -2.38
N HIS A 444 37.00 -2.36 -1.11
CA HIS A 444 37.16 -3.75 -0.73
C HIS A 444 35.90 -4.56 -1.03
N VAL A 445 36.09 -5.88 -1.14
CA VAL A 445 35.02 -6.82 -1.43
C VAL A 445 34.43 -7.41 -0.17
N ILE A 446 33.10 -7.54 -0.12
CA ILE A 446 32.38 -8.42 0.81
C ILE A 446 31.82 -9.59 0.00
N LYS A 447 32.18 -10.82 0.38
CA LYS A 447 31.80 -12.05 -0.34
C LYS A 447 30.87 -12.94 0.48
N ASN A 448 30.08 -13.75 -0.22
CA ASN A 448 29.30 -14.85 0.35
C ASN A 448 28.19 -14.37 1.31
N LEU A 449 27.52 -13.26 0.96
CA LEU A 449 26.34 -12.81 1.70
C LEU A 449 25.17 -13.75 1.41
N LYS A 450 24.82 -14.58 2.40
CA LYS A 450 23.72 -15.54 2.33
C LYS A 450 22.58 -15.14 3.25
N MET A 451 21.35 -15.22 2.73
CA MET A 451 20.12 -15.10 3.54
C MET A 451 19.14 -16.18 3.13
N GLY A 452 18.89 -17.15 4.01
CA GLY A 452 18.05 -18.30 3.74
C GLY A 452 18.58 -19.24 2.65
N THR A 453 17.84 -20.33 2.43
CA THR A 453 18.07 -21.33 1.38
C THR A 453 16.74 -21.75 0.77
N GLU A 454 16.75 -22.47 -0.36
CA GLU A 454 15.53 -23.06 -0.92
C GLU A 454 14.79 -23.98 0.09
N ALA A 455 15.53 -24.70 0.94
CA ALA A 455 14.95 -25.61 1.93
C ALA A 455 14.50 -24.91 3.23
N GLU A 456 15.18 -23.82 3.59
CA GLU A 456 14.92 -23.01 4.78
C GLU A 456 15.00 -21.53 4.39
N PRO A 457 13.95 -21.00 3.74
CA PRO A 457 13.98 -19.64 3.20
C PRO A 457 13.98 -18.59 4.30
N TYR A 458 14.61 -17.46 4.03
CA TYR A 458 14.62 -16.32 4.94
C TYR A 458 13.22 -15.72 5.06
N ASN A 459 12.78 -15.46 6.29
CA ASN A 459 11.49 -14.83 6.56
C ASN A 459 11.70 -13.53 7.35
N GLY A 460 11.74 -12.40 6.64
CA GLY A 460 11.89 -11.08 7.24
C GLY A 460 11.60 -9.95 6.26
N PHE A 461 11.13 -8.81 6.80
CA PHE A 461 10.66 -7.67 6.01
C PHE A 461 11.79 -6.90 5.31
N SER A 462 12.97 -6.81 5.92
CA SER A 462 14.10 -6.01 5.43
C SER A 462 15.31 -6.90 5.12
N VAL A 463 15.59 -7.12 3.85
CA VAL A 463 16.58 -8.11 3.35
C VAL A 463 17.73 -7.41 2.63
N GLY A 464 18.97 -7.78 2.98
CA GLY A 464 20.21 -7.23 2.39
C GLY A 464 21.36 -7.11 3.39
N LEU A 465 22.52 -6.61 2.94
CA LEU A 465 23.63 -6.24 3.83
C LEU A 465 23.14 -5.24 4.89
N PHE A 466 22.45 -4.19 4.43
CA PHE A 466 21.69 -3.26 5.26
C PHE A 466 20.20 -3.57 5.15
N GLY A 467 19.49 -3.72 6.26
CA GLY A 467 18.05 -3.97 6.21
C GLY A 467 17.28 -2.66 6.02
N VAL A 468 17.47 -1.72 6.95
CA VAL A 468 16.83 -0.40 6.92
C VAL A 468 17.83 0.69 7.27
N THR A 469 17.89 1.74 6.46
CA THR A 469 18.65 2.95 6.75
C THR A 469 17.77 4.20 6.73
N GLU A 470 18.05 5.18 7.58
CA GLU A 470 17.22 6.40 7.68
C GLU A 470 18.04 7.68 7.94
N GLY A 471 17.89 8.67 7.06
CA GLY A 471 18.40 10.03 7.27
C GLY A 471 17.48 10.92 8.11
N ASP A 472 17.53 12.24 7.94
CA ASP A 472 16.65 13.23 8.58
C ASP A 472 15.85 14.08 7.55
N PHE A 473 15.74 13.65 6.29
CA PHE A 473 15.09 14.43 5.25
C PHE A 473 13.57 14.38 5.37
N ASN A 474 12.97 15.45 5.86
CA ASN A 474 11.53 15.52 6.14
C ASN A 474 10.70 16.23 5.04
N SER A 475 11.29 16.53 3.89
CA SER A 475 10.61 17.28 2.81
C SER A 475 11.14 16.90 1.43
N ASN A 476 10.42 17.28 0.38
CA ASN A 476 10.84 17.07 -1.01
C ASN A 476 11.87 18.11 -1.47
N LYS A 477 12.33 19.01 -0.58
CA LYS A 477 13.35 20.02 -0.87
C LYS A 477 14.74 19.48 -0.60
N LEU A 478 15.74 20.02 -1.31
CA LEU A 478 17.14 19.81 -0.95
C LEU A 478 17.39 20.29 0.48
N GLN A 479 18.00 19.43 1.27
CA GLN A 479 18.35 19.71 2.65
C GLN A 479 19.80 20.20 2.73
N SER A 480 20.10 20.99 3.76
CA SER A 480 21.47 21.37 4.09
C SER A 480 22.33 20.14 4.36
N ALA A 481 23.63 20.20 4.04
CA ALA A 481 24.59 19.14 4.37
C ALA A 481 24.71 18.86 5.88
N SER A 482 24.22 19.77 6.74
CA SER A 482 24.16 19.58 8.20
C SER A 482 23.03 18.66 8.66
N VAL A 483 22.05 18.35 7.80
CA VAL A 483 20.98 17.39 8.10
C VAL A 483 21.54 15.98 7.91
N ASN A 484 21.30 15.08 8.87
CA ASN A 484 21.85 13.73 8.80
C ASN A 484 21.39 13.03 7.52
N ARG A 485 22.34 12.36 6.87
CA ARG A 485 22.12 11.49 5.72
C ARG A 485 22.94 10.22 5.90
N VAL A 486 22.46 9.14 5.33
CA VAL A 486 23.20 7.88 5.26
C VAL A 486 23.98 7.87 3.95
N THR A 487 25.30 7.74 4.03
CA THR A 487 26.17 7.58 2.85
C THR A 487 26.68 6.15 2.80
N LEU A 488 26.37 5.42 1.74
CA LEU A 488 26.91 4.09 1.46
C LEU A 488 27.75 4.18 0.20
N LYS A 489 29.08 4.06 0.31
CA LYS A 489 29.96 4.23 -0.85
C LYS A 489 31.04 3.18 -0.96
N ASN A 490 31.49 2.92 -2.19
CA ASN A 490 32.61 2.03 -2.49
C ASN A 490 32.44 0.58 -2.00
N ILE A 491 31.19 0.10 -1.89
CA ILE A 491 30.88 -1.26 -1.40
C ILE A 491 30.79 -2.22 -2.58
N LYS A 492 31.57 -3.31 -2.55
CA LYS A 492 31.59 -4.32 -3.61
C LYS A 492 31.09 -5.66 -3.05
N LEU A 493 29.83 -6.01 -3.34
CA LEU A 493 29.25 -7.31 -2.98
C LEU A 493 29.46 -8.30 -4.11
N ARG A 494 30.02 -9.47 -3.79
CA ARG A 494 30.21 -10.57 -4.75
C ARG A 494 29.65 -11.85 -4.16
N ASP A 495 29.08 -12.68 -5.03
CA ASP A 495 28.51 -13.98 -4.64
C ASP A 495 27.40 -13.82 -3.58
N VAL A 496 26.46 -12.88 -3.82
CA VAL A 496 25.23 -12.76 -3.05
C VAL A 496 24.31 -13.94 -3.37
N ASP A 497 23.69 -14.53 -2.36
CA ASP A 497 22.70 -15.60 -2.51
C ASP A 497 21.57 -15.39 -1.49
N ILE A 498 20.47 -14.82 -1.94
CA ILE A 498 19.31 -14.50 -1.10
C ILE A 498 18.13 -15.36 -1.57
N ASN A 499 17.61 -16.21 -0.67
CA ASN A 499 16.41 -17.01 -0.90
C ASN A 499 15.42 -16.70 0.22
N ALA A 500 14.37 -15.93 -0.08
CA ALA A 500 13.42 -15.46 0.91
C ALA A 500 11.98 -15.86 0.58
N GLU A 501 11.25 -16.34 1.57
CA GLU A 501 9.81 -16.59 1.51
C GLU A 501 9.15 -15.88 2.69
N ILE A 502 8.36 -14.86 2.38
CA ILE A 502 7.78 -13.96 3.38
C ILE A 502 6.25 -14.00 3.25
N GLU A 503 5.56 -14.22 4.36
CA GLU A 503 4.10 -14.24 4.32
C GLU A 503 3.52 -12.85 3.98
N MET A 504 4.12 -11.79 4.51
CA MET A 504 3.64 -10.41 4.39
C MET A 504 4.49 -9.61 3.37
N ALA A 505 4.63 -8.30 3.58
CA ALA A 505 5.37 -7.45 2.65
C ALA A 505 6.87 -7.66 2.82
N THR A 506 7.65 -7.35 1.79
CA THR A 506 9.11 -7.38 1.89
C THR A 506 9.77 -6.30 1.05
N ARG A 507 10.98 -5.93 1.48
CA ARG A 507 11.89 -5.05 0.78
C ARG A 507 13.26 -5.69 0.76
N ALA A 508 13.74 -6.02 -0.43
CA ALA A 508 14.92 -6.83 -0.60
C ALA A 508 15.88 -6.24 -1.63
N GLY A 509 17.15 -6.17 -1.25
CA GLY A 509 18.24 -6.02 -2.21
C GLY A 509 19.57 -6.42 -1.62
N GLY A 510 20.53 -6.79 -2.47
CA GLY A 510 21.81 -7.30 -2.00
C GLY A 510 22.53 -6.30 -1.09
N LEU A 511 22.50 -5.01 -1.45
CA LEU A 511 23.06 -3.95 -0.61
C LEU A 511 22.08 -3.48 0.46
N ILE A 512 20.85 -3.13 0.10
CA ILE A 512 19.91 -2.50 1.01
C ILE A 512 18.45 -2.95 0.81
N GLY A 513 17.77 -3.32 1.89
CA GLY A 513 16.32 -3.55 1.85
C GLY A 513 15.55 -2.25 1.62
N ALA A 514 15.65 -1.31 2.58
CA ALA A 514 14.99 -0.01 2.53
C ALA A 514 15.93 1.15 2.92
N GLY A 515 16.08 2.14 2.04
CA GLY A 515 16.79 3.39 2.34
C GLY A 515 15.86 4.59 2.30
N GLU A 516 15.69 5.29 3.42
CA GLU A 516 14.68 6.35 3.54
C GLU A 516 15.26 7.69 3.99
N ASP A 517 14.61 8.75 3.51
CA ASP A 517 14.72 10.12 4.01
C ASP A 517 16.17 10.62 4.14
N GLY A 518 16.96 10.47 3.06
CA GLY A 518 18.32 10.98 2.96
C GLY A 518 19.36 9.89 2.77
N ILE A 519 19.18 9.05 1.76
CA ILE A 519 20.08 7.95 1.40
C ILE A 519 20.94 8.32 0.17
N PHE A 520 22.26 8.18 0.29
CA PHE A 520 23.22 8.53 -0.76
C PHE A 520 24.11 7.32 -1.03
N ILE A 521 23.92 6.69 -2.19
CA ILE A 521 24.66 5.50 -2.63
C ILE A 521 25.61 5.92 -3.75
N ASP A 522 26.89 5.55 -3.65
CA ASP A 522 27.88 5.88 -4.69
C ASP A 522 28.91 4.77 -4.88
N ASN A 523 29.20 4.43 -6.13
CA ASN A 523 30.24 3.46 -6.48
C ASN A 523 30.04 2.09 -5.80
N CYS A 524 28.81 1.62 -5.75
CA CYS A 524 28.47 0.31 -5.20
C CYS A 524 28.26 -0.72 -6.32
N SER A 525 28.43 -2.01 -6.02
CA SER A 525 28.15 -3.06 -7.00
C SER A 525 27.73 -4.37 -6.35
N VAL A 526 26.84 -5.11 -7.01
CA VAL A 526 26.30 -6.39 -6.51
C VAL A 526 26.31 -7.45 -7.61
N THR A 527 26.85 -8.63 -7.33
CA THR A 527 26.73 -9.81 -8.19
C THR A 527 26.22 -11.02 -7.41
N GLY A 528 25.50 -11.92 -8.07
CA GLY A 528 24.95 -13.13 -7.43
C GLY A 528 23.52 -13.47 -7.87
N ASN A 529 22.73 -14.03 -6.96
CA ASN A 529 21.34 -14.44 -7.18
C ASN A 529 20.44 -13.93 -6.06
N ILE A 530 19.23 -13.49 -6.41
CA ILE A 530 18.21 -13.08 -5.45
C ILE A 530 16.87 -13.68 -5.88
N GLU A 531 16.29 -14.50 -5.01
CA GLU A 531 14.95 -15.06 -5.16
C GLU A 531 14.07 -14.68 -3.96
N VAL A 532 12.95 -14.04 -4.23
CA VAL A 532 12.01 -13.54 -3.22
C VAL A 532 10.59 -13.95 -3.58
N ASN A 533 9.91 -14.58 -2.62
CA ASN A 533 8.52 -15.01 -2.76
C ASN A 533 7.68 -14.43 -1.62
N THR A 534 6.62 -13.69 -1.93
CA THR A 534 5.63 -13.19 -0.96
C THR A 534 4.26 -13.84 -1.14
N GLN A 535 3.55 -14.05 -0.03
CA GLN A 535 2.24 -14.71 -0.08
C GLN A 535 1.07 -13.70 -0.10
N ASP A 536 0.93 -12.89 0.95
CA ASP A 536 -0.27 -12.08 1.20
C ASP A 536 -0.08 -10.58 0.93
N SER A 537 1.12 -10.12 0.58
CA SER A 537 1.40 -8.70 0.36
C SER A 537 2.44 -8.45 -0.74
N TYR A 538 2.75 -7.18 -0.97
CA TYR A 538 3.65 -6.76 -2.05
C TYR A 538 5.12 -7.02 -1.71
N ASP A 539 5.94 -7.13 -2.75
CA ASP A 539 7.39 -7.17 -2.68
C ASP A 539 8.02 -6.03 -3.50
N GLN A 540 9.08 -5.46 -2.94
CA GLN A 540 9.93 -4.47 -3.59
C GLN A 540 11.34 -5.04 -3.62
N VAL A 541 11.77 -5.50 -4.80
CA VAL A 541 12.99 -6.32 -4.93
C VAL A 541 13.91 -5.70 -5.97
N GLY A 542 15.13 -5.36 -5.60
CA GLY A 542 16.13 -4.95 -6.58
C GLY A 542 17.50 -5.48 -6.23
N SER A 543 18.34 -5.71 -7.23
CA SER A 543 19.63 -6.35 -6.98
C SER A 543 20.51 -5.53 -6.05
N VAL A 544 20.41 -4.20 -6.10
CA VAL A 544 21.08 -3.30 -5.16
C VAL A 544 20.14 -2.92 -4.02
N ALA A 545 18.93 -2.44 -4.33
CA ALA A 545 18.01 -1.90 -3.35
C ALA A 545 16.56 -2.34 -3.54
N GLY A 546 15.87 -2.70 -2.46
CA GLY A 546 14.42 -2.95 -2.51
C GLY A 546 13.62 -1.66 -2.73
N TYR A 547 13.75 -0.72 -1.79
CA TYR A 547 13.07 0.57 -1.81
C TYR A 547 14.00 1.72 -1.44
N LEU A 548 13.96 2.81 -2.21
CA LEU A 548 14.68 4.04 -1.89
C LEU A 548 13.74 5.26 -1.90
N LEU A 549 13.87 6.12 -0.89
CA LEU A 549 13.12 7.36 -0.74
C LEU A 549 14.06 8.54 -0.46
N ARG A 550 13.97 9.60 -1.28
CA ARG A 550 14.69 10.88 -1.12
C ARG A 550 16.21 10.70 -0.97
N GLY A 551 16.91 10.78 -2.09
CA GLY A 551 18.33 10.48 -2.11
C GLY A 551 18.94 10.48 -3.49
N SER A 552 20.17 9.97 -3.61
CA SER A 552 20.81 9.75 -4.90
C SER A 552 21.51 8.40 -4.97
N MET A 553 21.57 7.81 -6.16
CA MET A 553 22.39 6.65 -6.47
C MET A 553 23.28 6.99 -7.65
N LEU A 554 24.60 6.90 -7.45
CA LEU A 554 25.60 7.29 -8.43
C LEU A 554 26.54 6.11 -8.71
N ASN A 555 27.02 5.99 -9.95
CA ASN A 555 28.13 5.11 -10.31
C ASN A 555 27.95 3.63 -9.87
N THR A 556 26.71 3.15 -9.83
CA THR A 556 26.35 1.89 -9.17
C THR A 556 25.84 0.89 -10.18
N TRP A 557 26.18 -0.39 -10.00
CA TRP A 557 25.82 -1.42 -10.97
C TRP A 557 25.48 -2.78 -10.38
N SER A 558 24.85 -3.63 -11.16
CA SER A 558 24.53 -5.00 -10.78
C SER A 558 24.67 -6.00 -11.94
N ASP A 559 25.00 -7.23 -11.57
CA ASP A 559 24.91 -8.42 -12.42
C ASP A 559 24.36 -9.57 -11.58
N VAL A 560 23.04 -9.57 -11.43
CA VAL A 560 22.30 -10.50 -10.54
C VAL A 560 21.14 -11.10 -11.31
N GLU A 561 21.00 -12.42 -11.27
CA GLU A 561 19.76 -13.08 -11.67
C GLU A 561 18.71 -12.84 -10.58
N LEU A 562 17.67 -12.08 -10.92
CA LEU A 562 16.65 -11.65 -9.96
C LEU A 562 15.31 -12.33 -10.26
N LYS A 563 14.76 -13.02 -9.25
CA LYS A 563 13.46 -13.66 -9.27
C LYS A 563 12.58 -13.10 -8.15
N ALA A 564 11.40 -12.62 -8.49
CA ALA A 564 10.46 -12.05 -7.54
C ALA A 564 9.02 -12.48 -7.82
N PHE A 565 8.29 -12.97 -6.83
CA PHE A 565 6.92 -13.44 -6.99
C PHE A 565 6.03 -13.04 -5.81
N ALA A 566 4.84 -12.51 -6.10
CA ALA A 566 3.82 -12.21 -5.09
C ALA A 566 2.51 -12.95 -5.39
N ASN A 567 2.08 -13.86 -4.52
CA ASN A 567 0.88 -14.66 -4.75
C ASN A 567 -0.39 -13.79 -4.82
N LYS A 568 -0.74 -13.05 -3.75
CA LYS A 568 -1.99 -12.26 -3.70
C LYS A 568 -1.83 -10.76 -3.99
N SER A 569 -0.62 -10.29 -4.30
CA SER A 569 -0.33 -8.85 -4.40
C SER A 569 0.59 -8.51 -5.56
N THR A 570 1.16 -7.30 -5.52
CA THR A 570 1.95 -6.68 -6.58
C THR A 570 3.43 -6.89 -6.36
N VAL A 571 4.15 -7.23 -7.42
CA VAL A 571 5.61 -7.23 -7.51
C VAL A 571 6.12 -5.96 -8.15
N TYR A 572 7.08 -5.32 -7.49
CA TYR A 572 7.94 -4.30 -8.07
C TYR A 572 9.38 -4.79 -8.03
N ALA A 573 9.88 -5.22 -9.19
CA ALA A 573 11.24 -5.71 -9.30
C ALA A 573 12.07 -4.93 -10.30
N GLY A 574 13.35 -4.69 -9.99
CA GLY A 574 14.25 -4.20 -11.01
C GLY A 574 15.70 -4.56 -10.82
N GLY A 575 16.44 -4.56 -11.93
CA GLY A 575 17.83 -5.01 -11.94
C GLY A 575 18.74 -4.18 -11.03
N ILE A 576 18.36 -2.95 -10.65
CA ILE A 576 19.02 -2.17 -9.59
C ILE A 576 18.09 -1.94 -8.40
N MET A 577 16.86 -1.48 -8.65
CA MET A 577 15.89 -1.09 -7.63
C MET A 577 14.53 -1.77 -7.82
N GLY A 578 13.88 -2.23 -6.75
CA GLY A 578 12.46 -2.60 -6.81
C GLY A 578 11.57 -1.37 -7.05
N MET A 579 11.76 -0.35 -6.23
CA MET A 579 11.08 0.94 -6.36
C MET A 579 12.00 2.09 -5.94
N GLN A 580 11.95 3.18 -6.70
CA GLN A 580 12.54 4.44 -6.28
C GLN A 580 11.47 5.54 -6.16
N ASN A 581 11.61 6.39 -5.15
CA ASN A 581 10.68 7.46 -4.87
C ASN A 581 11.45 8.74 -4.56
N ARG A 582 11.46 9.70 -5.49
CA ARG A 582 12.21 10.95 -5.38
C ARG A 582 13.72 10.71 -5.19
N VAL A 583 14.27 9.75 -5.92
CA VAL A 583 15.70 9.45 -5.94
C VAL A 583 16.28 9.98 -7.24
N THR A 584 17.50 10.51 -7.22
CA THR A 584 18.24 10.86 -8.43
C THR A 584 19.29 9.80 -8.71
N THR A 585 19.02 8.98 -9.72
CA THR A 585 19.85 7.87 -10.17
C THR A 585 20.64 8.30 -11.40
N VAL A 586 21.97 8.28 -11.31
CA VAL A 586 22.85 8.77 -12.38
C VAL A 586 24.03 7.84 -12.57
N ASN A 587 24.36 7.56 -13.84
CA ASN A 587 25.57 6.79 -14.15
C ASN A 587 25.50 5.36 -13.58
N CYS A 588 24.38 4.67 -13.77
CA CYS A 588 24.15 3.33 -13.24
C CYS A 588 23.91 2.32 -14.36
N TYR A 589 24.18 1.03 -14.13
CA TYR A 589 23.86 0.01 -15.13
C TYR A 589 23.53 -1.36 -14.55
N SER A 590 22.71 -2.13 -15.27
CA SER A 590 22.38 -3.51 -14.90
C SER A 590 22.59 -4.49 -16.06
N LEU A 591 23.14 -5.65 -15.73
CA LEU A 591 23.45 -6.71 -16.68
C LEU A 591 22.57 -7.96 -16.53
N GLY A 592 22.13 -8.25 -15.31
CA GLY A 592 21.42 -9.49 -15.00
C GLY A 592 19.94 -9.48 -15.42
N ASP A 593 19.39 -10.68 -15.58
CA ASP A 593 17.99 -10.89 -15.97
C ASP A 593 17.03 -10.65 -14.80
N VAL A 594 15.85 -10.09 -15.11
CA VAL A 594 14.78 -9.85 -14.14
C VAL A 594 13.56 -10.69 -14.51
N SER A 595 13.17 -11.60 -13.62
CA SER A 595 12.01 -12.47 -13.78
C SER A 595 11.00 -12.24 -12.65
N VAL A 596 9.79 -11.82 -13.00
CA VAL A 596 8.73 -11.53 -12.03
C VAL A 596 7.50 -12.40 -12.19
N GLY A 597 6.67 -12.50 -11.17
CA GLY A 597 5.36 -13.13 -11.30
C GLY A 597 4.38 -12.72 -10.22
N SER A 598 3.10 -12.92 -10.47
CA SER A 598 2.08 -12.77 -9.45
C SER A 598 1.05 -13.88 -9.57
N GLY A 599 0.30 -14.17 -8.52
CA GLY A 599 -0.90 -15.00 -8.64
C GLY A 599 -2.01 -14.30 -9.43
N ASN A 600 -1.91 -12.99 -9.69
CA ASN A 600 -2.87 -12.20 -10.44
C ASN A 600 -2.23 -11.49 -11.64
N ASN A 601 -3.00 -11.24 -12.71
CA ASN A 601 -2.50 -10.49 -13.86
C ASN A 601 -2.29 -9.01 -13.56
N ASN A 602 -1.39 -8.41 -14.34
CA ASN A 602 -1.04 -6.99 -14.28
C ASN A 602 -0.63 -6.50 -12.87
N LYS A 603 -0.17 -7.44 -12.04
CA LYS A 603 0.37 -7.21 -10.70
C LYS A 603 1.88 -7.46 -10.66
N ALA A 604 2.50 -7.73 -11.80
CA ALA A 604 3.95 -7.86 -11.90
C ALA A 604 4.50 -6.65 -12.67
N THR A 605 5.46 -5.96 -12.06
CA THR A 605 6.14 -4.78 -12.62
C THR A 605 7.63 -5.07 -12.64
N ALA A 606 8.27 -5.02 -13.81
CA ALA A 606 9.70 -5.33 -13.95
C ALA A 606 10.43 -4.36 -14.87
N GLY A 607 11.56 -3.84 -14.40
CA GLY A 607 12.49 -3.04 -15.19
C GLY A 607 13.94 -3.46 -15.00
N GLY A 608 14.78 -3.35 -16.04
CA GLY A 608 16.21 -3.66 -15.90
C GLY A 608 16.96 -2.69 -14.99
N ILE A 609 16.48 -1.45 -14.79
CA ILE A 609 16.98 -0.55 -13.72
C ILE A 609 16.02 -0.55 -12.53
N VAL A 610 14.74 -0.27 -12.77
CA VAL A 610 13.75 -0.11 -11.69
C VAL A 610 12.40 -0.72 -12.01
N GLY A 611 11.77 -1.38 -11.04
CA GLY A 611 10.38 -1.83 -11.20
C GLY A 611 9.42 -0.65 -11.33
N LEU A 612 9.24 0.09 -10.25
CA LEU A 612 8.42 1.31 -10.20
C LEU A 612 9.26 2.57 -10.02
N ASP A 613 9.24 3.44 -11.03
CA ASP A 613 9.95 4.70 -11.03
C ASP A 613 9.06 5.87 -10.58
N GLY A 614 9.43 6.51 -9.48
CA GLY A 614 8.93 7.82 -9.06
C GLY A 614 10.05 8.81 -8.78
N GLY A 615 11.19 8.68 -9.46
CA GLY A 615 12.39 9.49 -9.32
C GLY A 615 12.96 9.96 -10.66
N VAL A 616 14.28 10.11 -10.72
CA VAL A 616 15.01 10.58 -11.90
C VAL A 616 16.04 9.54 -12.29
N ILE A 617 16.10 9.15 -13.56
CA ILE A 617 17.13 8.25 -14.10
C ILE A 617 17.86 8.93 -15.24
N VAL A 618 19.16 9.12 -15.10
CA VAL A 618 19.98 9.81 -16.10
C VAL A 618 21.26 9.04 -16.41
N ASN A 619 21.66 9.06 -17.69
CA ASN A 619 22.91 8.47 -18.17
C ASN A 619 23.16 7.05 -17.67
N SER A 620 22.12 6.22 -17.72
CA SER A 620 22.14 4.85 -17.20
C SER A 620 21.76 3.85 -18.30
N TYR A 621 22.09 2.57 -18.13
CA TYR A 621 21.68 1.56 -19.11
C TYR A 621 21.35 0.19 -18.53
N ALA A 622 20.50 -0.57 -19.20
CA ALA A 622 20.23 -1.96 -18.85
C ALA A 622 20.35 -2.87 -20.06
N SER A 623 20.82 -4.10 -19.83
CA SER A 623 21.11 -5.06 -20.90
C SER A 623 20.48 -6.44 -20.74
N GLY A 624 20.10 -6.83 -19.52
CA GLY A 624 19.45 -8.12 -19.23
C GLY A 624 18.02 -8.22 -19.75
N ASN A 625 17.55 -9.47 -19.86
CA ASN A 625 16.20 -9.80 -20.26
C ASN A 625 15.20 -9.50 -19.14
N VAL A 626 13.93 -9.28 -19.52
CA VAL A 626 12.85 -9.01 -18.57
C VAL A 626 11.70 -9.97 -18.84
N SER A 627 11.26 -10.73 -17.84
CA SER A 627 10.17 -11.68 -18.00
C SER A 627 9.10 -11.55 -16.92
N SER A 628 7.86 -11.87 -17.27
CA SER A 628 6.80 -12.13 -16.32
C SER A 628 6.11 -13.47 -16.56
N SER A 629 5.85 -14.22 -15.49
CA SER A 629 5.06 -15.45 -15.53
C SER A 629 3.56 -15.22 -15.75
N LYS A 630 3.10 -13.97 -15.66
CA LYS A 630 1.72 -13.54 -15.88
C LYS A 630 1.65 -12.38 -16.87
N THR A 631 0.50 -12.20 -17.50
CA THR A 631 0.33 -11.08 -18.43
C THR A 631 0.40 -9.77 -17.65
N THR A 632 1.24 -8.83 -18.10
CA THR A 632 1.35 -7.48 -17.56
C THR A 632 1.68 -6.43 -18.62
N PHE A 633 1.39 -5.17 -18.33
CA PHE A 633 1.76 -4.03 -19.17
C PHE A 633 3.11 -3.45 -18.76
N ASP A 634 3.56 -3.75 -17.53
CA ASP A 634 4.63 -3.06 -16.82
C ASP A 634 5.99 -3.76 -16.97
N LEU A 635 6.34 -4.16 -18.21
CA LEU A 635 7.66 -4.71 -18.57
C LEU A 635 8.41 -3.75 -19.50
N GLY A 636 9.54 -3.23 -19.05
CA GLY A 636 10.46 -2.40 -19.84
C GLY A 636 11.92 -2.69 -19.49
N ILE A 637 12.86 -2.41 -20.39
CA ILE A 637 14.27 -2.70 -20.14
C ILE A 637 14.90 -1.68 -19.17
N ILE A 638 14.42 -0.44 -19.09
CA ILE A 638 14.82 0.52 -18.04
C ILE A 638 13.86 0.43 -16.85
N SER A 639 12.59 0.77 -17.09
CA SER A 639 11.57 0.89 -16.05
C SER A 639 10.37 0.01 -16.37
N GLY A 640 9.89 -0.75 -15.39
CA GLY A 640 8.62 -1.45 -15.56
C GLY A 640 7.46 -0.47 -15.69
N ARG A 641 7.38 0.48 -14.75
CA ARG A 641 6.41 1.58 -14.76
C ARG A 641 7.06 2.91 -14.38
N ALA A 642 6.84 3.92 -15.20
CA ALA A 642 7.19 5.32 -14.93
C ALA A 642 5.96 6.07 -14.38
N ALA A 643 6.02 6.50 -13.12
CA ALA A 643 4.93 7.19 -12.42
C ALA A 643 4.85 8.67 -12.82
N GLY A 644 3.75 9.34 -12.45
CA GLY A 644 3.47 10.74 -12.83
C GLY A 644 4.47 11.80 -12.38
N ILE A 645 5.46 11.44 -11.56
CA ILE A 645 6.52 12.34 -11.05
C ILE A 645 7.92 11.88 -11.48
N SER A 646 8.01 10.89 -12.37
CA SER A 646 9.28 10.36 -12.87
C SER A 646 9.84 11.22 -14.02
N GLU A 647 11.16 11.19 -14.19
CA GLU A 647 11.81 11.78 -15.36
C GLU A 647 13.07 10.99 -15.74
N GLU A 648 13.09 10.45 -16.96
CA GLU A 648 14.19 9.65 -17.50
C GLU A 648 14.85 10.39 -18.67
N ARG A 649 16.19 10.55 -18.66
CA ARG A 649 16.93 11.19 -19.76
C ARG A 649 18.30 10.62 -20.05
N GLY A 650 18.58 10.43 -21.34
CA GLY A 650 19.92 10.01 -21.78
C GLY A 650 20.25 8.60 -21.34
N ASN A 651 19.24 7.75 -21.16
CA ASN A 651 19.45 6.34 -20.81
C ASN A 651 19.42 5.48 -22.07
N TYR A 652 19.98 4.28 -21.95
CA TYR A 652 20.13 3.37 -23.07
C TYR A 652 19.65 1.97 -22.70
N TYR A 653 18.98 1.30 -23.63
CA TYR A 653 18.52 -0.06 -23.40
C TYR A 653 18.95 -0.98 -24.53
N ASN A 654 19.24 -2.22 -24.18
CA ASN A 654 19.55 -3.26 -25.14
C ASN A 654 18.30 -3.57 -26.00
N SER A 655 18.37 -3.25 -27.29
CA SER A 655 17.31 -3.54 -28.26
C SER A 655 17.18 -5.03 -28.58
N ASP A 656 18.20 -5.81 -28.26
CA ASP A 656 18.26 -7.25 -28.50
C ASP A 656 17.87 -8.05 -27.25
N ALA A 657 17.54 -7.37 -26.12
CA ALA A 657 17.04 -8.02 -24.92
C ALA A 657 15.62 -8.55 -25.14
N GLU A 658 15.36 -9.76 -24.66
CA GLU A 658 14.05 -10.38 -24.74
C GLU A 658 13.14 -9.82 -23.63
N ILE A 659 11.91 -9.46 -24.01
CA ILE A 659 10.83 -9.26 -23.05
C ILE A 659 9.81 -10.38 -23.20
N LEU A 660 9.71 -11.25 -22.19
CA LEU A 660 8.77 -12.37 -22.18
C LEU A 660 7.56 -12.06 -21.30
N ASN A 661 6.40 -11.86 -21.91
CA ASN A 661 5.13 -11.62 -21.22
C ASN A 661 4.30 -12.91 -21.24
N GLN A 662 4.22 -13.61 -20.10
CA GLN A 662 3.59 -14.93 -19.99
C GLN A 662 4.14 -15.93 -21.04
N GLY A 663 5.46 -15.91 -21.24
CA GLY A 663 6.14 -16.77 -22.23
C GLY A 663 6.00 -16.33 -23.69
N THR A 664 5.29 -15.24 -23.97
CA THR A 664 5.22 -14.63 -25.31
C THR A 664 6.20 -13.47 -25.41
N GLU A 665 7.07 -13.50 -26.41
CA GLU A 665 8.00 -12.41 -26.69
C GLU A 665 7.26 -11.16 -27.19
N ILE A 666 7.60 -10.00 -26.63
CA ILE A 666 7.15 -8.68 -27.08
C ILE A 666 8.34 -7.78 -27.42
N GLU A 667 8.09 -6.73 -28.20
CA GLU A 667 9.12 -5.78 -28.61
C GLU A 667 9.84 -5.15 -27.41
N ALA A 668 11.17 -5.13 -27.47
CA ALA A 668 12.02 -4.45 -26.51
C ALA A 668 11.71 -2.95 -26.46
N ARG A 669 11.51 -2.42 -25.26
CA ARG A 669 11.11 -1.03 -25.02
C ARG A 669 11.68 -0.54 -23.70
N PRO A 670 11.97 0.76 -23.55
CA PRO A 670 12.60 1.26 -22.33
C PRO A 670 11.66 1.21 -21.13
N ILE A 671 10.37 1.48 -21.37
CA ILE A 671 9.36 1.61 -20.32
C ILE A 671 8.17 0.70 -20.65
N GLY A 672 7.71 -0.09 -19.68
CA GLY A 672 6.51 -0.90 -19.82
C GLY A 672 5.24 -0.06 -19.92
N THR A 673 5.00 0.73 -18.86
CA THR A 673 3.91 1.72 -18.81
C THR A 673 4.44 3.10 -18.41
N ASP A 674 4.16 4.10 -19.25
CA ASP A 674 4.50 5.51 -19.02
C ASP A 674 3.23 6.32 -18.74
N VAL A 675 3.12 6.86 -17.52
CA VAL A 675 1.97 7.68 -17.08
C VAL A 675 2.09 9.15 -17.55
N THR A 676 3.30 9.67 -17.76
CA THR A 676 3.54 11.07 -18.15
C THR A 676 3.59 11.26 -19.67
N LYS A 677 3.91 10.20 -20.42
CA LYS A 677 4.25 10.22 -21.86
C LYS A 677 5.49 11.05 -22.20
N SER A 678 6.24 11.56 -21.22
CA SER A 678 7.45 12.36 -21.43
C SER A 678 8.70 11.50 -21.54
N ALA A 679 8.75 10.36 -20.84
CA ALA A 679 9.96 9.60 -20.60
C ALA A 679 10.41 8.76 -21.81
N VAL A 680 9.49 8.26 -22.64
CA VAL A 680 9.84 7.42 -23.81
C VAL A 680 10.73 8.16 -24.83
N SER A 681 10.60 9.48 -24.96
CA SER A 681 11.34 10.26 -25.97
C SER A 681 12.84 10.44 -25.67
N ASN A 682 13.27 10.14 -24.45
CA ASN A 682 14.62 10.43 -23.95
C ASN A 682 15.40 9.16 -23.53
N ASN A 683 14.95 7.99 -23.98
CA ASN A 683 15.60 6.69 -23.79
C ASN A 683 15.95 6.08 -25.17
N PHE A 684 17.18 5.57 -25.33
CA PHE A 684 17.72 5.22 -26.64
C PHE A 684 18.03 3.72 -26.76
N ALA A 685 17.48 3.08 -27.80
CA ALA A 685 17.80 1.70 -28.11
C ALA A 685 19.23 1.58 -28.66
N ARG A 686 19.97 0.54 -28.24
CA ARG A 686 21.25 0.12 -28.81
C ARG A 686 21.32 -1.40 -28.87
N SER A 687 21.94 -1.95 -29.91
CA SER A 687 22.16 -3.40 -29.98
C SER A 687 23.17 -3.84 -28.90
N ALA A 688 23.08 -5.09 -28.48
CA ALA A 688 24.02 -5.68 -27.54
C ALA A 688 25.47 -5.56 -28.05
N GLU A 689 25.67 -5.75 -29.36
CA GLU A 689 26.98 -5.59 -30.01
C GLU A 689 27.53 -4.16 -29.86
N PHE A 690 26.69 -3.13 -30.05
CA PHE A 690 27.12 -1.74 -29.88
C PHE A 690 27.42 -1.42 -28.41
N MET A 691 26.56 -1.90 -27.50
CA MET A 691 26.71 -1.66 -26.05
C MET A 691 27.96 -2.32 -25.44
N ALA A 692 28.60 -3.25 -26.16
CA ALA A 692 29.86 -3.87 -25.76
C ALA A 692 31.11 -3.04 -26.15
N GLY A 693 30.95 -2.01 -26.98
CA GLY A 693 32.04 -1.30 -27.65
C GLY A 693 32.41 0.05 -27.04
N SER A 694 33.61 0.55 -27.37
CA SER A 694 34.10 1.86 -26.93
C SER A 694 33.27 3.03 -27.44
N GLU A 695 32.63 2.90 -28.59
CA GLU A 695 31.74 3.94 -29.13
C GLU A 695 30.54 4.20 -28.20
N PHE A 696 30.02 3.16 -27.55
CA PHE A 696 28.96 3.32 -26.55
C PHE A 696 29.47 3.98 -25.27
N ALA A 697 30.68 3.63 -24.82
CA ALA A 697 31.35 4.30 -23.70
C ALA A 697 31.54 5.81 -23.99
N ASP A 698 31.91 6.17 -25.22
CA ASP A 698 32.03 7.57 -25.65
C ASP A 698 30.70 8.32 -25.59
N GLU A 699 29.57 7.68 -25.97
CA GLU A 699 28.23 8.28 -25.83
C GLU A 699 27.88 8.58 -24.37
N LEU A 700 28.08 7.60 -23.48
CA LEU A 700 27.81 7.77 -22.04
C LEU A 700 28.76 8.80 -21.41
N ASN A 701 30.01 8.86 -21.84
CA ASN A 701 30.97 9.88 -21.39
C ASN A 701 30.63 11.28 -21.90
N ALA A 702 30.10 11.41 -23.12
CA ALA A 702 29.60 12.70 -23.62
C ALA A 702 28.43 13.22 -22.77
N ASN A 703 27.50 12.34 -22.39
CA ASN A 703 26.42 12.68 -21.45
C ASN A 703 26.95 13.04 -20.06
N ARG A 704 27.93 12.28 -19.54
CA ARG A 704 28.61 12.55 -18.27
C ARG A 704 29.23 13.94 -18.23
N LEU A 705 29.97 14.33 -19.27
CA LEU A 705 30.56 15.67 -19.42
C LEU A 705 29.50 16.77 -19.58
N GLY A 706 28.31 16.41 -20.09
CA GLY A 706 27.17 17.31 -20.26
C GLY A 706 26.13 17.25 -19.13
N ILE A 707 26.42 16.59 -18.00
CA ILE A 707 25.37 16.18 -17.06
C ILE A 707 24.61 17.36 -16.45
N SER A 708 25.26 18.48 -16.16
CA SER A 708 24.58 19.66 -15.62
C SER A 708 23.51 20.20 -16.57
N ARG A 709 23.73 20.11 -17.88
CA ARG A 709 22.71 20.49 -18.87
C ARG A 709 21.52 19.55 -18.78
N ILE A 710 21.77 18.23 -18.76
CA ILE A 710 20.70 17.21 -18.70
C ILE A 710 19.88 17.37 -17.41
N LEU A 711 20.53 17.55 -16.26
CA LEU A 711 19.85 17.74 -14.97
C LEU A 711 19.06 19.05 -14.89
N ASN A 712 19.48 20.09 -15.61
CA ASN A 712 18.71 21.33 -15.71
C ASN A 712 17.43 21.11 -16.54
N GLU A 713 17.51 20.37 -17.65
CA GLU A 713 16.32 19.99 -18.42
C GLU A 713 15.35 19.14 -17.59
N VAL A 714 15.86 18.20 -16.79
CA VAL A 714 15.04 17.43 -15.82
C VAL A 714 14.32 18.36 -14.85
N LYS A 715 15.01 19.36 -14.28
CA LYS A 715 14.39 20.33 -13.35
C LYS A 715 13.32 21.18 -14.03
N GLU A 716 13.52 21.53 -15.30
CA GLU A 716 12.53 22.28 -16.09
C GLU A 716 11.26 21.44 -16.30
N GLU A 717 11.40 20.15 -16.62
CA GLU A 717 10.27 19.23 -16.83
C GLU A 717 9.50 18.94 -15.54
N LEU A 718 10.22 18.71 -14.43
CA LEU A 718 9.60 18.57 -13.10
C LEU A 718 8.89 19.85 -12.63
N GLY A 719 9.18 20.98 -13.28
CA GLY A 719 8.59 22.29 -13.02
C GLY A 719 8.93 22.86 -11.65
N THR A 720 8.41 24.05 -11.34
CA THR A 720 8.56 24.66 -10.01
C THR A 720 7.22 25.08 -9.41
N ASP A 721 7.09 24.96 -8.09
CA ASP A 721 5.98 25.48 -7.29
C ASP A 721 6.00 27.04 -7.23
N GLU A 722 4.96 27.63 -6.61
CA GLU A 722 4.81 29.10 -6.47
C GLU A 722 5.99 29.76 -5.73
N ASP A 723 6.78 28.98 -4.98
CA ASP A 723 7.96 29.41 -4.23
C ASP A 723 9.29 29.12 -4.98
N GLY A 724 9.22 28.62 -6.22
CA GLY A 724 10.39 28.32 -7.06
C GLY A 724 11.13 27.01 -6.73
N ASN A 725 10.54 26.11 -5.94
CA ASN A 725 11.08 24.77 -5.66
C ASN A 725 10.52 23.76 -6.66
N SER A 726 11.19 22.63 -6.91
CA SER A 726 10.66 21.61 -7.82
C SER A 726 9.21 21.22 -7.48
N ALA A 727 8.30 21.27 -8.45
CA ALA A 727 6.85 21.09 -8.24
C ALA A 727 6.47 19.65 -7.84
N GLY A 728 7.32 18.67 -8.19
CA GLY A 728 7.18 17.27 -7.78
C GLY A 728 8.15 16.88 -6.66
N HIS A 729 9.46 16.89 -6.96
CA HIS A 729 10.53 16.60 -6.01
C HIS A 729 11.89 17.15 -6.45
N SER A 730 12.80 17.34 -5.49
CA SER A 730 14.15 17.82 -5.79
C SER A 730 14.98 16.81 -6.59
N VAL A 731 15.91 17.34 -7.38
CA VAL A 731 17.03 16.59 -7.94
C VAL A 731 18.17 16.63 -6.92
N TYR A 732 18.46 15.48 -6.31
CA TYR A 732 19.38 15.35 -5.16
C TYR A 732 20.85 15.32 -5.55
N TYR A 733 21.15 15.18 -6.84
CA TYR A 733 22.47 15.32 -7.43
C TYR A 733 22.55 16.58 -8.30
N ASN A 734 23.48 17.48 -8.00
CA ASN A 734 23.65 18.77 -8.71
C ASN A 734 25.10 19.01 -9.13
N GLY A 735 25.87 17.93 -9.28
CA GLY A 735 27.26 17.96 -9.71
C GLY A 735 27.46 18.46 -11.14
N ASP A 736 28.72 18.74 -11.48
CA ASP A 736 29.14 19.03 -12.84
C ASP A 736 29.55 17.78 -13.64
N GLY A 737 29.54 16.61 -12.98
CA GLY A 737 29.92 15.34 -13.58
C GLY A 737 31.37 14.95 -13.32
N SER A 738 32.13 15.77 -12.58
CA SER A 738 33.49 15.45 -12.16
C SER A 738 33.56 14.31 -11.15
N GLU A 739 32.50 14.10 -10.37
CA GLU A 739 32.34 12.98 -9.43
C GLU A 739 31.75 11.72 -10.07
N LEU A 740 31.28 11.80 -11.32
CA LEU A 740 30.80 10.63 -12.06
C LEU A 740 31.99 9.90 -12.69
N ARG A 741 31.98 8.58 -12.55
CA ARG A 741 33.00 7.70 -13.12
C ARG A 741 32.93 7.69 -14.64
N GLU A 742 34.12 7.64 -15.25
CA GLU A 742 34.28 7.48 -16.69
C GLU A 742 33.85 6.08 -17.12
N TRP A 743 33.14 5.99 -18.24
CA TRP A 743 32.73 4.74 -18.85
C TRP A 743 33.85 4.18 -19.71
N GLU A 744 34.07 2.88 -19.61
CA GLU A 744 35.10 2.18 -20.37
C GLU A 744 34.55 0.86 -20.94
N ALA A 745 35.00 0.48 -22.12
CA ALA A 745 34.73 -0.85 -22.67
C ALA A 745 35.67 -1.89 -22.04
N LEU A 746 35.12 -2.70 -21.13
CA LEU A 746 35.80 -3.68 -20.31
C LEU A 746 35.32 -5.08 -20.71
N ASN A 747 36.13 -5.82 -21.46
CA ASN A 747 35.88 -7.23 -21.82
C ASN A 747 34.48 -7.50 -22.41
N GLY A 748 33.98 -6.61 -23.28
CA GLY A 748 32.67 -6.75 -23.92
C GLY A 748 31.50 -6.19 -23.11
N ILE A 749 31.77 -5.47 -22.02
CA ILE A 749 30.78 -4.72 -21.23
C ILE A 749 31.28 -3.28 -21.13
N VAL A 750 30.41 -2.28 -21.33
CA VAL A 750 30.76 -0.89 -21.01
C VAL A 750 30.46 -0.59 -19.56
N GLY A 751 31.47 -0.39 -18.73
CA GLY A 751 31.31 -0.25 -17.28
C GLY A 751 32.34 0.66 -16.66
N PHE A 752 32.62 0.45 -15.37
CA PHE A 752 33.61 1.22 -14.62
C PHE A 752 34.81 0.34 -14.29
N GLU A 753 36.02 0.86 -14.48
CA GLU A 753 37.23 0.17 -14.03
C GLU A 753 37.16 -0.07 -12.51
N GLU A 754 37.45 -1.30 -12.07
CA GLU A 754 37.56 -1.60 -10.65
C GLU A 754 38.79 -0.90 -10.08
N VAL A 755 38.56 0.03 -9.16
CA VAL A 755 39.64 0.77 -8.49
C VAL A 755 40.20 -0.11 -7.38
N SER A 756 41.52 -0.24 -7.33
CA SER A 756 42.21 -0.98 -6.26
C SER A 756 41.84 -0.41 -4.88
N PRO A 757 41.76 -1.25 -3.84
CA PRO A 757 41.45 -0.77 -2.50
C PRO A 757 42.42 0.31 -2.03
N GLU A 758 41.89 1.35 -1.40
CA GLU A 758 42.68 2.48 -0.92
C GLU A 758 43.16 2.26 0.52
N GLU A 759 44.48 2.31 0.75
CA GLU A 759 45.03 2.29 2.11
C GLU A 759 44.59 3.53 2.90
N PRO A 760 44.19 3.40 4.17
CA PRO A 760 43.82 4.53 5.00
C PRO A 760 45.05 5.43 5.24
N THR A 761 45.02 6.67 4.74
CA THR A 761 46.07 7.66 5.03
C THR A 761 46.01 8.11 6.50
N PRO A 762 47.10 7.99 7.28
CA PRO A 762 47.14 8.50 8.65
C PRO A 762 47.07 10.04 8.65
N SER A 763 46.02 10.59 9.23
CA SER A 763 45.94 12.02 9.51
C SER A 763 46.69 12.33 10.82
N GLU A 764 47.91 12.89 10.71
CA GLU A 764 48.62 13.51 11.83
C GLU A 764 47.96 14.88 12.14
N ASN A 765 46.98 14.89 13.05
CA ASN A 765 46.67 16.09 13.84
C ASN A 765 46.07 15.70 15.19
N THR A 766 46.86 15.90 16.24
CA THR A 766 46.46 15.76 17.64
C THR A 766 45.78 17.04 18.11
N THR A 767 44.45 17.05 18.08
CA THR A 767 43.64 17.88 18.98
C THR A 767 42.49 17.02 19.46
N GLU A 768 42.50 16.66 20.74
CA GLU A 768 41.41 15.97 21.42
C GLU A 768 40.12 16.78 21.31
N PRO A 769 39.03 16.22 20.76
CA PRO A 769 37.68 16.75 20.94
C PRO A 769 37.04 16.08 22.16
N SER A 770 36.43 16.90 23.01
CA SER A 770 35.69 16.46 24.18
C SER A 770 34.43 15.68 23.79
N ILE A 771 34.33 14.43 24.24
CA ILE A 771 33.07 13.66 24.27
C ILE A 771 32.14 14.32 25.29
N SER A 772 31.10 15.01 24.83
CA SER A 772 29.93 15.30 25.66
C SER A 772 28.93 14.16 25.47
N GLY A 773 28.94 13.22 26.41
CA GLY A 773 27.81 12.33 26.60
C GLY A 773 26.56 13.15 26.95
N ASN A 774 25.44 12.74 26.39
CA ASN A 774 24.08 13.07 26.79
C ASN A 774 23.63 14.55 26.71
N ASN A 775 22.78 14.82 25.73
CA ASN A 775 21.36 15.02 26.06
C ASN A 775 20.51 14.44 24.93
N ALA A 776 19.87 13.32 25.23
CA ALA A 776 18.65 12.94 24.55
C ALA A 776 17.62 14.05 24.82
N GLU A 777 17.25 14.81 23.79
CA GLU A 777 15.98 15.51 23.84
C GLU A 777 14.87 14.45 23.80
N PRO A 778 13.82 14.61 24.64
CA PRO A 778 12.72 13.67 24.66
C PRO A 778 12.07 13.62 23.29
N SER A 779 11.97 12.41 22.74
CA SER A 779 11.23 12.12 21.53
C SER A 779 9.87 12.81 21.61
N ALA A 780 9.66 13.83 20.79
CA ALA A 780 8.31 14.25 20.46
C ALA A 780 7.63 13.02 19.88
N THR A 781 6.57 12.56 20.54
CA THR A 781 5.63 11.51 20.12
C THR A 781 5.72 11.28 18.61
N SER A 782 6.41 10.19 18.22
CA SER A 782 6.20 9.57 16.93
C SER A 782 4.73 9.22 16.90
N GLY A 783 3.93 10.07 16.24
CA GLY A 783 2.60 9.65 15.87
C GLY A 783 2.77 8.35 15.11
N ASN A 784 2.21 7.26 15.63
CA ASN A 784 1.92 6.05 14.89
C ASN A 784 1.13 6.47 13.65
N SER A 785 1.85 6.88 12.61
CA SER A 785 1.38 6.81 11.25
C SER A 785 1.82 5.43 10.83
N ALA A 786 0.93 4.46 11.09
CA ALA A 786 0.94 3.25 10.29
C ALA A 786 1.06 3.72 8.83
N VAL A 787 2.18 3.38 8.18
CA VAL A 787 2.25 3.44 6.72
C VAL A 787 1.34 2.31 6.25
N SER A 788 0.04 2.58 6.24
CA SER A 788 -0.91 1.86 5.41
C SER A 788 -0.62 2.30 3.98
N GLY A 789 0.34 1.63 3.34
CA GLY A 789 0.54 1.70 1.91
C GLY A 789 -0.59 0.99 1.18
N ASN A 790 -1.83 1.47 1.33
CA ASN A 790 -2.94 1.21 0.40
C ASN A 790 -3.24 2.53 -0.32
N GLY A 791 -2.24 3.03 -1.03
CA GLY A 791 -2.35 4.17 -1.92
C GLY A 791 -2.22 3.70 -3.37
N THR A 792 -3.35 3.31 -3.97
CA THR A 792 -3.51 3.48 -5.43
C THR A 792 -3.29 4.96 -5.73
N ALA A 793 -2.27 5.24 -6.53
CA ALA A 793 -1.86 6.59 -6.87
C ALA A 793 -2.87 7.23 -7.84
N SER A 794 -3.90 7.89 -7.32
CA SER A 794 -4.67 8.90 -8.06
C SER A 794 -4.25 10.29 -7.61
N GLY A 795 -3.76 11.10 -8.56
CA GLY A 795 -3.29 12.45 -8.29
C GLY A 795 -3.73 13.42 -9.38
N ASN A 796 -4.51 14.44 -9.02
CA ASN A 796 -4.03 15.82 -8.99
C ASN A 796 -5.12 16.82 -8.55
N GLY A 797 -4.73 17.74 -7.65
CA GLY A 797 -5.52 18.90 -7.26
C GLY A 797 -4.92 20.18 -7.86
N ALA A 798 -5.78 21.03 -8.42
CA ALA A 798 -5.44 22.34 -8.96
C ALA A 798 -5.30 23.42 -7.85
N VAL A 799 -4.27 24.26 -7.97
CA VAL A 799 -4.02 25.45 -7.14
C VAL A 799 -4.30 26.73 -7.94
N SER A 800 -4.73 27.79 -7.25
CA SER A 800 -4.58 29.16 -7.73
C SER A 800 -4.25 30.13 -6.58
N GLY A 801 -2.99 30.56 -6.46
CA GLY A 801 -2.57 31.93 -6.83
C GLY A 801 -2.57 33.05 -5.76
N ASN A 802 -1.37 33.27 -5.21
CA ASN A 802 -0.61 34.54 -5.10
C ASN A 802 -0.88 35.66 -4.03
N ASP A 803 0.12 35.77 -3.15
CA ASP A 803 1.07 36.89 -2.91
C ASP A 803 0.87 38.07 -1.90
N THR A 804 1.75 38.03 -0.87
CA THR A 804 2.73 39.01 -0.29
C THR A 804 2.42 40.53 -0.16
N ALA A 805 2.93 41.36 0.77
CA ALA A 805 3.57 41.29 2.09
C ALA A 805 3.54 42.72 2.76
N SER A 806 3.96 42.83 4.03
CA SER A 806 4.33 44.03 4.84
C SER A 806 3.38 44.59 5.93
N GLY A 807 3.91 44.66 7.17
CA GLY A 807 3.77 45.82 8.06
C GLY A 807 2.86 45.72 9.30
N ASN A 808 3.42 45.20 10.40
CA ASN A 808 3.25 45.55 11.84
C ASN A 808 1.88 45.85 12.48
N LYS A 809 1.50 45.03 13.48
CA LYS A 809 1.73 45.32 14.92
C LYS A 809 1.41 44.07 15.76
N ALA A 810 2.35 43.67 16.61
CA ALA A 810 2.17 42.61 17.59
C ALA A 810 1.24 43.07 18.72
N VAL A 811 0.40 42.15 19.19
CA VAL A 811 -0.20 42.18 20.53
C VAL A 811 0.23 40.90 21.23
N SER A 812 0.71 41.08 22.45
CA SER A 812 1.31 40.10 23.35
C SER A 812 0.42 38.91 23.68
N GLU A 813 1.08 37.81 24.04
CA GLU A 813 0.50 36.65 24.69
C GLU A 813 -0.20 37.01 26.01
N ASN A 814 -1.20 36.19 26.37
CA ASN A 814 -2.06 36.21 27.56
C ASN A 814 -3.25 37.18 27.56
N ASP A 815 -4.37 36.72 26.97
CA ASP A 815 -5.53 36.24 27.73
C ASP A 815 -6.57 35.71 26.74
N ALA A 816 -6.81 34.38 26.75
CA ALA A 816 -7.89 33.79 25.97
C ALA A 816 -9.22 34.19 26.62
N VAL A 817 -10.00 35.06 25.96
CA VAL A 817 -11.39 35.30 26.34
C VAL A 817 -12.14 33.97 26.21
N SER A 818 -12.50 33.35 27.33
CA SER A 818 -13.38 32.19 27.36
C SER A 818 -14.71 32.56 26.71
N ALA A 819 -15.21 31.71 25.83
CA ALA A 819 -16.48 31.96 25.16
C ALA A 819 -17.58 32.13 26.22
N ASN A 820 -18.25 33.28 26.22
CA ASN A 820 -19.34 33.67 27.12
C ASN A 820 -20.24 32.49 27.52
N GLU A 821 -20.38 32.27 28.83
CA GLU A 821 -21.35 31.36 29.43
C GLU A 821 -22.78 31.89 29.24
N ILE A 822 -23.53 31.22 28.36
CA ILE A 822 -24.96 30.97 28.58
C ILE A 822 -25.19 29.50 28.19
N VAL A 823 -25.18 28.60 29.18
CA VAL A 823 -25.31 27.15 28.96
C VAL A 823 -26.60 26.67 29.63
N SER A 824 -27.72 26.62 28.90
CA SER A 824 -28.88 25.85 29.34
C SER A 824 -28.67 24.37 29.01
N THR A 825 -28.96 23.48 29.96
CA THR A 825 -29.00 22.02 29.72
C THR A 825 -30.45 21.58 29.56
N VAL A 826 -30.68 20.61 28.68
CA VAL A 826 -31.99 20.00 28.44
C VAL A 826 -31.91 18.50 28.69
N THR A 827 -32.93 17.96 29.34
CA THR A 827 -33.11 16.51 29.52
C THR A 827 -34.27 16.05 28.66
N LYS A 828 -33.98 15.28 27.61
CA LYS A 828 -34.99 14.66 26.75
C LYS A 828 -35.29 13.24 27.24
N LYS A 829 -36.49 13.04 27.78
CA LYS A 829 -36.99 11.72 28.17
C LYS A 829 -37.52 10.99 26.93
N LEU A 830 -36.91 9.84 26.59
CA LEU A 830 -37.29 9.02 25.41
C LEU A 830 -38.28 7.92 25.79
N SER A 831 -38.19 7.40 27.02
CA SER A 831 -39.14 6.48 27.65
C SER A 831 -39.00 6.58 29.18
N ASP A 832 -39.75 5.78 29.95
CA ASP A 832 -39.66 5.82 31.41
C ASP A 832 -38.26 5.46 31.95
N ASP A 833 -37.53 4.60 31.23
CA ASP A 833 -36.21 4.10 31.63
C ASP A 833 -35.06 4.71 30.82
N VAL A 834 -35.34 5.63 29.89
CA VAL A 834 -34.31 6.21 29.01
C VAL A 834 -34.43 7.73 28.92
N SER A 835 -33.37 8.43 29.30
CA SER A 835 -33.24 9.88 29.12
C SER A 835 -31.85 10.27 28.60
N VAL A 836 -31.80 11.40 27.89
CA VAL A 836 -30.55 12.00 27.42
C VAL A 836 -30.50 13.45 27.88
N THR A 837 -29.45 13.80 28.61
CA THR A 837 -29.18 15.17 29.07
C THR A 837 -28.00 15.73 28.29
N TYR A 838 -28.17 16.91 27.70
CA TYR A 838 -27.13 17.60 26.94
C TYR A 838 -27.34 19.12 26.98
N LYS A 839 -26.32 19.91 26.60
CA LYS A 839 -26.43 21.38 26.50
C LYS A 839 -27.25 21.77 25.27
N GLU A 840 -28.26 22.60 25.47
CA GLU A 840 -29.19 23.05 24.42
C GLU A 840 -28.55 24.11 23.51
N THR A 841 -27.67 24.96 24.06
CA THR A 841 -26.96 26.01 23.32
C THR A 841 -25.46 26.02 23.64
N VAL A 842 -24.61 26.23 22.63
CA VAL A 842 -23.15 26.35 22.74
C VAL A 842 -22.61 27.49 21.89
N SER A 843 -21.52 28.14 22.32
CA SER A 843 -20.88 29.22 21.55
C SER A 843 -19.91 28.69 20.49
N PHE A 844 -19.83 29.34 19.32
CA PHE A 844 -18.87 28.96 18.27
C PHE A 844 -17.41 29.11 18.74
N ASN A 845 -16.65 28.01 18.72
CA ASN A 845 -15.28 27.93 19.23
C ASN A 845 -14.19 27.94 18.13
N GLY A 846 -14.54 28.35 16.91
CA GLY A 846 -13.59 28.51 15.80
C GLY A 846 -13.50 27.34 14.81
N LYS A 847 -14.16 26.20 15.08
CA LYS A 847 -14.33 25.07 14.13
C LYS A 847 -15.81 24.70 13.99
N LYS A 848 -16.19 23.89 12.99
CA LYS A 848 -17.55 23.28 12.95
C LYS A 848 -17.80 22.63 14.31
N THR A 849 -18.82 23.09 15.04
CA THR A 849 -18.97 22.74 16.45
C THR A 849 -19.34 21.27 16.60
N VAL A 850 -18.42 20.49 17.15
CA VAL A 850 -18.67 19.12 17.59
C VAL A 850 -18.94 19.20 19.08
N PHE A 851 -20.13 18.78 19.50
CA PHE A 851 -20.52 18.66 20.90
C PHE A 851 -19.65 17.57 21.56
N GLY A 852 -18.92 17.84 22.64
CA GLY A 852 -18.08 16.80 23.28
C GLY A 852 -18.93 15.67 23.87
N ALA A 853 -18.43 14.43 23.84
CA ALA A 853 -19.12 13.31 24.51
C ALA A 853 -19.12 13.48 26.04
N GLU A 854 -18.18 14.26 26.57
CA GLU A 854 -18.13 14.74 27.95
C GLU A 854 -19.34 15.60 28.37
N ASP A 855 -20.01 16.24 27.41
CA ASP A 855 -21.14 17.13 27.68
C ASP A 855 -22.51 16.44 27.60
N ILE A 856 -22.53 15.12 27.34
CA ILE A 856 -23.75 14.32 27.19
C ILE A 856 -23.81 13.28 28.30
N THR A 857 -24.97 13.17 28.93
CA THR A 857 -25.30 12.05 29.83
C THR A 857 -26.45 11.25 29.23
N VAL A 858 -26.23 9.96 29.01
CA VAL A 858 -27.31 9.03 28.68
C VAL A 858 -27.60 8.18 29.89
N THR A 859 -28.86 8.18 30.34
CA THR A 859 -29.32 7.31 31.42
C THR A 859 -30.18 6.20 30.81
N VAL A 860 -29.81 4.95 31.08
CA VAL A 860 -30.57 3.76 30.67
C VAL A 860 -30.76 2.86 31.89
N ASP A 861 -32.01 2.70 32.32
CA ASP A 861 -32.38 1.83 33.45
C ASP A 861 -31.57 2.18 34.71
N GLY A 862 -31.52 3.48 35.04
CA GLY A 862 -30.77 4.01 36.20
C GLY A 862 -29.24 4.11 36.04
N ALA A 863 -28.64 3.54 34.98
CA ALA A 863 -27.20 3.62 34.74
C ALA A 863 -26.82 4.80 33.84
N GLU A 864 -25.82 5.60 34.24
CA GLU A 864 -25.32 6.76 33.48
C GLU A 864 -24.09 6.43 32.62
N TYR A 865 -24.10 6.93 31.39
CA TYR A 865 -23.00 6.83 30.43
C TYR A 865 -22.61 8.24 29.93
N LYS A 866 -21.31 8.56 29.98
CA LYS A 866 -20.72 9.86 29.58
C LYS A 866 -19.34 9.65 28.94
N GLY A 867 -18.83 10.65 28.25
CA GLY A 867 -17.44 10.69 27.78
C GLY A 867 -17.10 9.59 26.76
N ASP A 868 -15.94 8.96 26.94
CA ASP A 868 -15.41 7.88 26.08
C ASP A 868 -16.35 6.67 25.91
N LYS A 869 -17.32 6.52 26.81
CA LYS A 869 -18.37 5.50 26.71
C LYS A 869 -19.38 5.78 25.60
N LEU A 870 -19.46 6.99 25.05
CA LEU A 870 -20.44 7.37 24.03
C LEU A 870 -19.78 7.52 22.65
N LYS A 871 -20.32 6.83 21.62
CA LYS A 871 -19.99 7.07 20.21
C LYS A 871 -21.06 7.96 19.58
N LEU A 872 -20.67 9.11 19.04
CA LEU A 872 -21.59 10.11 18.45
C LEU A 872 -21.45 10.19 16.93
N ARG A 873 -22.54 10.56 16.24
CA ARG A 873 -22.56 10.91 14.81
C ARG A 873 -23.31 12.22 14.63
N TYR A 874 -22.79 13.13 13.81
CA TYR A 874 -23.43 14.43 13.53
C TYR A 874 -24.04 14.44 12.13
N LYS A 875 -25.14 15.17 11.96
CA LYS A 875 -25.76 15.47 10.67
C LYS A 875 -26.11 16.96 10.64
N ASN A 876 -25.95 17.60 9.49
CA ASN A 876 -26.11 19.06 9.32
C ASN A 876 -25.14 19.89 10.17
N ASN A 877 -23.84 19.56 10.14
CA ASN A 877 -22.83 20.23 10.96
C ASN A 877 -22.53 21.66 10.43
N GLN A 878 -23.22 22.67 10.99
CA GLN A 878 -23.09 24.09 10.64
C GLN A 878 -22.07 24.81 11.54
N LYS A 879 -21.60 25.98 11.11
CA LYS A 879 -20.67 26.82 11.90
C LYS A 879 -21.39 27.71 12.93
N ALA A 880 -22.68 27.97 12.75
CA ALA A 880 -23.62 28.56 13.71
C ALA A 880 -25.06 28.21 13.27
N GLY A 881 -26.03 28.22 14.18
CA GLY A 881 -27.42 27.79 13.91
C GLY A 881 -27.78 26.46 14.56
N GLU A 882 -28.91 25.85 14.18
CA GLU A 882 -29.32 24.54 14.70
C GLU A 882 -28.48 23.40 14.11
N ALA A 883 -27.95 22.54 14.98
CA ALA A 883 -27.19 21.35 14.63
C ALA A 883 -27.83 20.10 15.25
N THR A 884 -27.57 18.93 14.64
CA THR A 884 -28.16 17.64 15.09
C THR A 884 -27.08 16.58 15.30
N PHE A 885 -27.21 15.81 16.39
CA PHE A 885 -26.39 14.64 16.64
C PHE A 885 -27.23 13.39 16.99
N TYR A 886 -26.58 12.24 16.88
CA TYR A 886 -27.09 10.91 17.18
C TYR A 886 -26.08 10.16 18.05
N ILE A 887 -26.55 9.31 18.95
CA ILE A 887 -25.70 8.40 19.73
C ILE A 887 -25.64 7.05 18.98
N LYS A 888 -24.53 6.73 18.32
CA LYS A 888 -24.31 5.50 17.52
C LYS A 888 -24.07 4.27 18.41
N GLY A 889 -23.48 4.46 19.59
CA GLY A 889 -23.14 3.36 20.49
C GLY A 889 -22.82 3.80 21.91
N ILE A 890 -22.97 2.86 22.84
CA ILE A 890 -22.60 3.02 24.25
C ILE A 890 -21.74 1.82 24.67
N LYS A 891 -20.51 2.06 25.13
CA LYS A 891 -19.56 1.03 25.58
C LYS A 891 -19.92 0.59 27.00
N GLY A 892 -19.85 -0.73 27.25
CA GLY A 892 -20.09 -1.31 28.58
C GLY A 892 -21.56 -1.59 28.95
N ALA A 893 -22.52 -1.40 28.02
CA ALA A 893 -23.93 -1.71 28.28
C ALA A 893 -24.21 -3.22 28.24
N SER A 894 -24.97 -3.72 29.24
CA SER A 894 -25.40 -5.12 29.35
C SER A 894 -26.37 -5.54 28.24
N LYS A 895 -26.58 -6.85 28.04
CA LYS A 895 -27.49 -7.39 27.01
C LYS A 895 -28.92 -6.87 27.14
N ALA A 896 -29.43 -6.68 28.37
CA ALA A 896 -30.75 -6.10 28.63
C ALA A 896 -30.81 -4.61 28.25
N GLN A 897 -29.79 -3.84 28.63
CA GLN A 897 -29.68 -2.40 28.31
C GLN A 897 -29.52 -2.15 26.80
N ARG A 898 -28.85 -3.05 26.07
CA ARG A 898 -28.71 -2.98 24.59
C ARG A 898 -30.06 -2.99 23.86
N LYS A 899 -31.10 -3.63 24.42
CA LYS A 899 -32.45 -3.63 23.82
C LYS A 899 -33.11 -2.25 23.91
N LEU A 900 -32.97 -1.59 25.06
CA LEU A 900 -33.47 -0.23 25.30
C LEU A 900 -32.68 0.82 24.49
N LEU A 901 -31.38 0.59 24.26
CA LEU A 901 -30.50 1.46 23.46
C LEU A 901 -30.91 1.60 21.98
N LYS A 902 -31.75 0.70 21.43
CA LYS A 902 -32.30 0.85 20.06
C LYS A 902 -33.10 2.16 19.90
N GLN A 903 -33.75 2.65 20.96
CA GLN A 903 -34.51 3.91 20.95
C GLN A 903 -33.58 5.14 20.86
N VAL A 904 -32.44 5.09 21.54
CA VAL A 904 -31.45 6.17 21.57
C VAL A 904 -30.78 6.33 20.19
N LYS A 905 -30.41 5.21 19.54
CA LYS A 905 -29.70 5.21 18.26
C LYS A 905 -30.49 5.81 17.08
N LYS A 906 -31.82 5.88 17.19
CA LYS A 906 -32.71 6.41 16.15
C LYS A 906 -33.19 7.84 16.40
N THR A 907 -32.85 8.43 17.55
CA THR A 907 -33.37 9.74 17.94
C THR A 907 -32.42 10.85 17.51
N ALA A 908 -32.92 11.79 16.71
CA ALA A 908 -32.24 13.05 16.44
C ALA A 908 -32.29 13.98 17.67
N LEU A 909 -31.14 14.47 18.09
CA LEU A 909 -30.98 15.42 19.20
C LEU A 909 -30.42 16.74 18.65
N THR A 910 -31.15 17.83 18.86
CA THR A 910 -30.85 19.15 18.30
C THR A 910 -30.30 20.08 19.37
N PHE A 911 -29.28 20.86 19.01
CA PHE A 911 -28.70 21.93 19.83
C PHE A 911 -28.39 23.14 18.96
N LYS A 912 -28.29 24.33 19.56
CA LYS A 912 -28.01 25.59 18.87
C LYS A 912 -26.55 26.00 19.06
N VAL A 913 -25.90 26.45 17.99
CA VAL A 913 -24.58 27.08 18.03
C VAL A 913 -24.75 28.59 17.86
N ASP A 914 -24.49 29.35 18.93
CA ASP A 914 -24.56 30.81 18.90
C ASP A 914 -23.30 31.42 18.26
N LYS A 915 -23.50 32.55 17.58
CA LYS A 915 -22.41 33.32 16.96
C LYS A 915 -21.49 33.88 18.04
N LEU A 916 -20.18 33.83 17.80
CA LEU A 916 -19.22 34.43 18.72
C LEU A 916 -19.18 35.95 18.52
N ALA A 917 -19.44 36.72 19.57
CA ALA A 917 -19.30 38.17 19.54
C ALA A 917 -17.82 38.57 19.50
N LEU A 918 -17.43 39.37 18.51
CA LEU A 918 -16.10 39.94 18.40
C LEU A 918 -16.07 41.33 19.04
N THR A 919 -15.03 41.55 19.83
CA THR A 919 -14.67 42.78 20.52
C THR A 919 -13.23 43.14 20.14
N GLY A 920 -12.74 44.29 20.62
CA GLY A 920 -11.35 44.70 20.38
C GLY A 920 -10.29 43.73 20.96
N GLU A 921 -10.69 42.83 21.86
CA GLU A 921 -9.79 41.90 22.55
C GLU A 921 -9.61 40.58 21.80
N ASN A 922 -10.59 40.17 20.99
CA ASN A 922 -10.58 38.89 20.26
C ASN A 922 -10.69 39.08 18.73
N ALA A 923 -10.29 40.26 18.22
CA ALA A 923 -10.22 40.55 16.79
C ALA A 923 -8.98 41.36 16.39
N GLU A 924 -8.42 41.05 15.22
CA GLU A 924 -7.30 41.76 14.60
C GLU A 924 -7.77 42.44 13.31
N ILE A 925 -7.54 43.76 13.21
CA ILE A 925 -7.94 44.58 12.07
C ILE A 925 -6.68 45.05 11.34
N ARG A 926 -6.59 44.75 10.04
CA ARG A 926 -5.50 45.21 9.19
C ARG A 926 -6.00 46.29 8.25
N LEU A 927 -5.37 47.45 8.28
CA LEU A 927 -5.66 48.58 7.39
C LEU A 927 -4.69 48.62 6.20
N SER A 928 -5.14 49.21 5.10
CA SER A 928 -4.31 49.60 3.96
C SER A 928 -3.58 50.92 4.26
N LYS A 929 -2.61 51.30 3.41
CA LYS A 929 -1.86 52.56 3.55
C LYS A 929 -2.76 53.81 3.48
N SER A 930 -3.95 53.71 2.88
CA SER A 930 -4.94 54.79 2.81
C SER A 930 -5.96 54.78 3.96
N GLY A 931 -5.81 53.90 4.96
CA GLY A 931 -6.70 53.80 6.13
C GLY A 931 -7.94 52.91 5.92
N ALA A 932 -8.14 52.33 4.73
CA ALA A 932 -9.27 51.41 4.49
C ALA A 932 -9.00 50.01 5.07
N VAL A 933 -10.04 49.34 5.60
CA VAL A 933 -9.94 47.97 6.15
C VAL A 933 -9.60 46.96 5.06
N LYS A 934 -8.44 46.30 5.18
CA LYS A 934 -7.97 45.23 4.29
C LYS A 934 -8.47 43.85 4.74
N SER A 935 -8.50 43.60 6.05
CA SER A 935 -9.04 42.36 6.61
C SER A 935 -9.37 42.48 8.10
N VAL A 936 -10.38 41.74 8.53
CA VAL A 936 -10.68 41.47 9.94
C VAL A 936 -10.43 40.00 10.21
N LYS A 937 -9.77 39.65 11.31
CA LYS A 937 -9.58 38.28 11.77
C LYS A 937 -10.10 38.14 13.20
N ALA A 938 -10.86 37.10 13.50
CA ALA A 938 -11.17 36.71 14.87
C ALA A 938 -9.99 35.92 15.45
N VAL A 939 -9.66 36.14 16.72
CA VAL A 939 -8.72 35.32 17.48
C VAL A 939 -9.52 34.39 18.38
N VAL A 940 -9.51 33.09 18.08
CA VAL A 940 -10.27 32.09 18.83
C VAL A 940 -9.33 30.94 19.19
N ASN A 941 -9.16 30.67 20.49
CA ASN A 941 -8.24 29.64 21.02
C ASN A 941 -6.84 29.71 20.40
N GLY A 942 -6.25 30.91 20.35
CA GLY A 942 -4.92 31.16 19.79
C GLY A 942 -4.82 31.11 18.25
N LYS A 943 -5.89 30.74 17.54
CA LYS A 943 -5.92 30.70 16.07
C LYS A 943 -6.59 31.93 15.47
N LYS A 944 -5.98 32.47 14.40
CA LYS A 944 -6.48 33.65 13.69
C LYS A 944 -7.36 33.26 12.50
N LEU A 945 -8.66 33.51 12.60
CA LEU A 945 -9.66 33.19 11.59
C LEU A 945 -10.07 34.43 10.80
N LYS A 946 -9.73 34.49 9.51
CA LYS A 946 -10.12 35.60 8.64
C LYS A 946 -11.64 35.63 8.40
N LEU A 947 -12.25 36.80 8.56
CA LEU A 947 -13.64 37.07 8.17
C LEU A 947 -13.70 37.31 6.66
N LYS A 948 -14.74 36.79 6.00
CA LYS A 948 -15.04 37.10 4.60
C LYS A 948 -15.47 38.56 4.50
N LYS A 949 -15.22 39.20 3.36
CA LYS A 949 -15.68 40.59 3.12
C LYS A 949 -17.20 40.75 3.22
N SER A 950 -17.97 39.68 2.98
CA SER A 950 -19.43 39.67 3.15
C SER A 950 -19.88 39.56 4.62
N GLU A 951 -18.98 39.24 5.56
CA GLU A 951 -19.30 39.04 6.97
C GLU A 951 -19.16 40.32 7.81
N TYR A 952 -18.69 41.43 7.22
CA TYR A 952 -18.56 42.71 7.90
C TYR A 952 -18.65 43.90 6.94
N SER A 953 -19.08 45.04 7.46
CA SER A 953 -19.05 46.34 6.78
C SER A 953 -18.31 47.36 7.62
N ALA A 954 -17.53 48.23 6.98
CA ALA A 954 -16.73 49.23 7.68
C ALA A 954 -17.14 50.65 7.26
N ASN A 955 -17.56 51.47 8.22
CA ASN A 955 -17.99 52.86 8.00
C ASN A 955 -17.60 53.73 9.20
N ALA A 956 -17.08 54.93 8.94
CA ALA A 956 -16.76 55.95 9.95
C ALA A 956 -15.94 55.45 11.17
N GLY A 957 -14.95 54.57 10.95
CA GLY A 957 -14.10 54.03 12.02
C GLY A 957 -14.74 52.89 12.84
N ILE A 958 -15.89 52.36 12.39
CA ILE A 958 -16.58 51.23 13.00
C ILE A 958 -16.74 50.10 11.98
N ILE A 959 -16.40 48.88 12.38
CA ILE A 959 -16.70 47.64 11.66
C ILE A 959 -17.89 46.97 12.34
N THR A 960 -19.00 46.88 11.62
CA THR A 960 -20.15 46.07 12.04
C THR A 960 -20.00 44.67 11.45
N ILE A 961 -20.03 43.63 12.30
CA ILE A 961 -19.90 42.22 11.92
C ILE A 961 -21.28 41.59 11.92
N SER A 962 -21.67 41.06 10.76
CA SER A 962 -23.00 40.49 10.51
C SER A 962 -22.93 39.10 9.86
N GLY A 963 -21.78 38.42 9.97
CA GLY A 963 -21.55 37.10 9.39
C GLY A 963 -22.32 35.95 10.03
N GLU A 964 -22.23 34.77 9.41
CA GLU A 964 -22.86 33.55 9.95
C GLU A 964 -22.18 33.07 11.23
N ARG A 965 -20.88 33.29 11.38
CA ARG A 965 -20.05 32.72 12.47
C ARG A 965 -19.81 33.69 13.64
N PHE A 966 -19.85 34.98 13.34
CA PHE A 966 -19.43 36.04 14.23
C PHE A 966 -20.45 37.18 14.23
N SER A 967 -20.53 37.90 15.33
CA SER A 967 -21.35 39.12 15.48
C SER A 967 -20.55 40.19 16.22
N GLY A 968 -21.03 41.43 16.28
CA GLY A 968 -20.45 42.49 17.12
C GLY A 968 -20.00 43.71 16.33
N GLU A 969 -19.44 44.69 17.05
CA GLU A 969 -18.94 45.95 16.49
C GLU A 969 -17.53 46.22 16.99
N LEU A 970 -16.62 46.53 16.06
CA LEU A 970 -15.23 46.85 16.35
C LEU A 970 -14.92 48.30 15.96
N LYS A 971 -14.13 49.01 16.77
CA LYS A 971 -13.60 50.33 16.41
C LYS A 971 -12.18 50.18 15.85
N TYR A 972 -11.84 50.92 14.79
CA TYR A 972 -10.54 50.80 14.11
C TYR A 972 -9.98 52.11 13.58
#